data_AF-A0A524NY48-F1
#
_entry.id   AF-A0A524NY48-F1
#
_cell.length_a   1.000
_cell.length_b   1.000
_cell.length_c   1.000
_cell.angle_alpha   90.00
_cell.angle_beta   90.00
_cell.angle_gamma   90.00
#
_symmetry.space_group_name_H-M   'P 1'
#
loop_
_entity.id
_entity.type
_entity.pdbx_description
1 polymer ?
#
loop_
_entity_poly.entity_id
_entity_poly.type
_entity_poly.pdbx_seq_one_letter_code
_entity_poly.pdbx_strand_id
1 'polypeptide(L)'
;MMTSAEWDLPPGEFCAVLQDGRRLSMAIRQNEKKSLAFMRGLVCGSLKIRKSCHTAFIRYQGFFPAGKDLICEFSLLLLSTNQHHLPMTLKTALSTIISAMFMVSSLPAQETEVVYLSGTGFDQTEEWDFYCSDGMNSQQWTTIQVPSCWEQQGFGQYNYGHVPFDQRLKEEGHYRRYFYANKEWNGKHIELVFEGVMTDALVLVNGKQAGEVHQGAFYSFSHDISKLVKFGKENKLEVKVKKFSDNETVNQAERMADYWIFGGIFRPVYLEVKPKNHLQRVAIDARADGSFSSDVYMAGSQSAGKVVVEILDQQGKRVAAFEASAEKESQKVRIQGKVDSPLLWSPEYPNLYTAQFTLMDESGSTIHRMAERIGFRTVEVREQDGIYVNDVRIKYKGVCRHSFHPDHGRTSSKNFSIEVVNLLKDMNMNAVRMSHYPPDRHFLDVCDSLGLFVLDELAGWQLPSYDSVVGRKLLQEMIAHDVNHPSIVMWDNANEGGWNTVYDQDFKELDIQQREVNHPWGAHEKTNTAHYVNYDYLAGDHFAPRSIFFPTELIHGLYDGGLGAGLEDFWLRMWNDPLCAGGFLWVFADESVKRTDTGKMDSDGNHAPDGILGPYHEKEASFYTIREIWAPIHFETRYITPEFDGKFRIQNRFHYTTLDQCTFRYNWIDLPGPDGPGISDPDAIEWGEILDFGVPTVDPLEPGQNGTLVVPLFEGWQGADVLYVEALDPHGRLMNSWSWPVKSPDVIAEELVKGDSAIMVSVSETEEILMLESGAVSLELDKHTGLLKKVLSGGREIPLSDGPVFRDQSVELREFRHFAAGNCHHVVADYGRNGTLVWVIYAGGLVDMKVSYQPDAGSVPFTGASFSFPEPDIKSVKYLGKGPYRVWKNRMKGVNFNVWEKNYNNTITGHSGFDYPEFKGYHANLYWAVFKDRQDHHFTVYSRTEDLFLRLFTPEEAPNPAGTTLKHPGGDISFMLGIPAIGTKFKEAKELGPQSGEYHYQSRRVKDGALQIELTFDFRPPH
;
A
#
# COMPACT_ATOMS: atom_id res chain seq x y z
N MET A 1 14.87 20.35 10.81
CA MET A 1 16.33 20.37 11.10
C MET A 1 16.72 19.04 11.72
N MET A 2 18.02 18.75 11.80
CA MET A 2 18.68 17.57 12.42
C MET A 2 17.96 17.03 13.68
N THR A 3 17.95 15.72 13.95
CA THR A 3 19.15 14.86 14.10
C THR A 3 19.16 13.52 13.37
N SER A 4 20.32 13.19 12.79
CA SER A 4 20.74 11.83 12.43
C SER A 4 21.28 11.07 13.65
N ALA A 5 21.21 9.73 13.62
CA ALA A 5 21.93 8.84 14.53
C ALA A 5 22.70 7.80 13.71
N GLU A 6 24.01 7.71 13.92
CA GLU A 6 24.89 6.73 13.26
C GLU A 6 24.97 5.44 14.09
N TRP A 7 25.24 4.30 13.43
CA TRP A 7 25.41 3.00 14.08
C TRP A 7 26.88 2.57 14.06
N ASP A 8 27.46 2.36 15.24
CA ASP A 8 28.82 1.83 15.39
C ASP A 8 28.89 0.34 15.01
N LEU A 9 29.90 -0.03 14.22
CA LEU A 9 30.31 -1.42 13.99
C LEU A 9 31.80 -1.61 14.34
N PRO A 10 32.19 -2.68 15.04
CA PRO A 10 33.56 -2.85 15.53
C PRO A 10 34.55 -3.29 14.43
N PRO A 11 35.78 -2.74 14.39
CA PRO A 11 36.78 -3.13 13.41
C PRO A 11 37.52 -4.42 13.81
N GLY A 12 37.66 -5.36 12.86
CA GLY A 12 38.43 -6.60 13.02
C GLY A 12 39.21 -6.95 11.75
N GLU A 13 40.53 -7.13 11.89
CA GLU A 13 41.49 -7.25 10.79
C GLU A 13 41.33 -8.53 9.93
N PHE A 14 41.63 -8.44 8.63
CA PHE A 14 42.28 -9.53 7.89
C PHE A 14 43.08 -9.01 6.68
N CYS A 15 44.29 -9.54 6.47
CA CYS A 15 45.15 -9.18 5.32
C CYS A 15 46.13 -10.31 4.95
N ALA A 16 45.91 -11.02 3.83
CA ALA A 16 46.71 -12.22 3.45
C ALA A 16 46.77 -12.54 1.92
N VAL A 17 47.25 -11.62 1.10
CA VAL A 17 48.33 -11.80 0.09
C VAL A 17 48.48 -13.15 -0.69
N LEU A 18 48.21 -13.10 -2.02
CA LEU A 18 48.86 -13.78 -3.20
C LEU A 18 48.48 -15.20 -3.77
N GLN A 19 48.53 -15.26 -5.14
CA GLN A 19 48.75 -16.40 -6.11
C GLN A 19 47.63 -17.44 -6.36
N ASP A 20 47.42 -18.06 -7.55
CA ASP A 20 47.86 -17.96 -9.00
C ASP A 20 46.75 -18.60 -9.90
N GLY A 21 46.48 -18.28 -11.19
CA GLY A 21 47.01 -17.26 -12.10
C GLY A 21 46.83 -17.49 -13.64
N ARG A 22 45.84 -18.27 -14.13
CA ARG A 22 45.71 -18.67 -15.58
C ARG A 22 44.29 -18.41 -16.14
N ARG A 23 44.07 -17.55 -17.15
CA ARG A 23 44.33 -17.64 -18.64
C ARG A 23 43.16 -18.30 -19.41
N LEU A 24 42.73 -17.88 -20.61
CA LEU A 24 43.37 -17.04 -21.65
C LEU A 24 42.37 -16.36 -22.64
N SER A 25 42.73 -15.18 -23.20
CA SER A 25 42.44 -14.65 -24.59
C SER A 25 41.01 -14.31 -25.04
N MET A 26 40.71 -13.36 -25.96
CA MET A 26 41.42 -12.34 -26.80
C MET A 26 40.33 -11.43 -27.48
N ALA A 27 40.54 -10.38 -28.30
CA ALA A 27 41.52 -9.26 -28.47
C ALA A 27 41.26 -8.55 -29.85
N ILE A 28 41.70 -7.33 -30.24
CA ILE A 28 42.21 -6.07 -29.65
C ILE A 28 42.19 -4.99 -30.79
N ARG A 29 41.83 -3.71 -30.52
CA ARG A 29 42.24 -2.44 -31.20
C ARG A 29 41.52 -1.25 -30.52
N GLN A 30 42.12 -0.25 -29.86
CA GLN A 30 43.24 0.70 -30.16
C GLN A 30 42.93 1.67 -31.33
N ASN A 31 43.21 2.99 -31.21
CA ASN A 31 44.52 3.56 -30.85
C ASN A 31 44.52 4.98 -30.23
N GLU A 32 45.68 5.48 -29.76
CA GLU A 32 45.86 6.65 -28.86
C GLU A 32 46.46 7.94 -29.50
N LYS A 33 46.41 9.06 -28.74
CA LYS A 33 47.37 10.20 -28.62
C LYS A 33 46.81 11.24 -27.62
N LYS A 34 47.57 12.02 -26.83
CA LYS A 34 49.00 12.07 -26.43
C LYS A 34 49.13 12.96 -25.16
N SER A 35 50.28 13.02 -24.47
CA SER A 35 50.40 13.64 -23.12
C SER A 35 51.67 14.49 -22.84
N LEU A 36 51.67 15.17 -21.68
CA LEU A 36 52.76 15.83 -20.90
C LEU A 36 53.26 17.26 -21.26
N ALA A 37 53.27 18.12 -20.22
CA ALA A 37 54.22 19.22 -19.96
C ALA A 37 54.36 19.46 -18.43
N PHE A 38 55.45 20.07 -17.96
CA PHE A 38 55.94 20.02 -16.55
C PHE A 38 55.71 21.30 -15.70
N MET A 39 55.82 21.19 -14.37
CA MET A 39 55.80 22.31 -13.40
C MET A 39 57.14 23.08 -13.28
N ARG A 40 57.10 24.39 -12.99
CA ARG A 40 57.77 25.10 -11.85
C ARG A 40 57.71 26.65 -11.96
N GLY A 41 57.54 27.35 -10.83
CA GLY A 41 57.63 28.82 -10.69
C GLY A 41 57.27 29.27 -9.26
N LEU A 42 57.88 30.36 -8.72
CA LEU A 42 57.83 30.65 -7.27
C LEU A 42 58.15 32.14 -6.93
N VAL A 43 57.59 32.64 -5.80
CA VAL A 43 57.97 33.84 -4.97
C VAL A 43 57.33 35.23 -5.27
N CYS A 44 56.90 35.89 -4.15
CA CYS A 44 56.57 37.31 -3.90
C CYS A 44 55.29 37.96 -4.51
N GLY A 45 54.55 38.82 -3.76
CA GLY A 45 54.65 39.08 -2.31
C GLY A 45 53.83 40.27 -1.73
N SER A 46 53.23 40.04 -0.55
CA SER A 46 53.04 40.96 0.60
C SER A 46 52.15 42.25 0.58
N LEU A 47 51.36 42.38 1.67
CA LEU A 47 51.12 43.57 2.54
C LEU A 47 49.84 44.48 2.45
N LYS A 48 48.93 44.25 3.43
CA LYS A 48 48.28 45.19 4.40
C LYS A 48 47.20 46.28 4.04
N ILE A 49 46.01 46.07 4.66
CA ILE A 49 45.17 46.97 5.52
C ILE A 49 44.55 48.28 4.95
N ARG A 50 43.20 48.35 4.95
CA ARG A 50 42.27 49.28 5.69
C ARG A 50 40.80 49.02 5.25
N LYS A 51 39.71 49.46 5.89
CA LYS A 51 39.18 49.46 7.29
C LYS A 51 38.09 50.57 7.42
N SER A 52 36.82 50.23 7.18
CA SER A 52 35.60 51.04 7.48
C SER A 52 34.34 50.17 7.22
N CYS A 53 33.37 49.87 8.09
CA CYS A 53 32.91 50.33 9.41
C CYS A 53 31.83 51.44 9.43
N HIS A 54 30.55 51.02 9.54
CA HIS A 54 29.41 51.58 10.34
C HIS A 54 28.36 50.43 10.46
N THR A 55 27.76 50.10 11.62
CA THR A 55 26.66 50.78 12.38
C THR A 55 25.31 50.68 11.62
N ALA A 56 24.18 50.20 12.17
CA ALA A 56 23.67 50.31 13.54
C ALA A 56 22.90 49.07 14.09
N PHE A 57 22.50 49.13 15.37
CA PHE A 57 21.69 48.13 16.10
C PHE A 57 20.73 48.86 17.08
N ILE A 58 19.41 48.72 16.92
CA ILE A 58 18.36 49.27 17.82
C ILE A 58 17.19 48.25 17.81
N ARG A 59 16.64 47.62 18.87
CA ARG A 59 16.64 47.73 20.36
C ARG A 59 15.39 48.43 20.94
N TYR A 60 14.64 47.72 21.79
CA TYR A 60 14.06 48.08 23.13
C TYR A 60 12.97 47.02 23.49
N GLN A 61 13.10 46.24 24.58
CA GLN A 61 12.56 46.41 25.96
C GLN A 61 11.01 46.34 26.09
N GLY A 62 10.41 45.73 27.13
CA GLY A 62 10.89 45.05 28.35
C GLY A 62 9.73 44.30 29.05
N PHE A 63 9.92 43.44 30.06
CA PHE A 63 10.10 43.79 31.48
C PHE A 63 10.51 42.58 32.36
N PHE A 64 11.00 42.85 33.58
CA PHE A 64 11.30 41.90 34.69
C PHE A 64 10.57 42.39 35.97
N PRO A 65 10.23 41.55 36.98
CA PRO A 65 11.19 41.00 37.98
C PRO A 65 10.80 39.61 38.58
N ALA A 66 11.41 39.06 39.64
CA ALA A 66 12.83 38.79 40.00
C ALA A 66 12.87 38.01 41.35
N GLY A 67 13.82 37.09 41.60
CA GLY A 67 13.90 36.42 42.91
C GLY A 67 14.93 35.31 43.17
N LYS A 68 16.16 35.71 43.55
CA LYS A 68 17.08 35.09 44.55
C LYS A 68 17.36 33.57 44.52
N ASP A 69 18.56 33.12 44.17
CA ASP A 69 19.81 33.09 44.99
C ASP A 69 19.90 31.92 46.00
N LEU A 70 20.73 30.90 45.71
CA LEU A 70 21.90 30.59 46.56
C LEU A 70 22.95 29.72 45.84
N ILE A 71 24.19 29.76 46.35
CA ILE A 71 25.37 29.03 45.88
C ILE A 71 25.79 28.04 46.98
N CYS A 72 26.24 26.83 46.61
CA CYS A 72 27.30 26.13 47.35
C CYS A 72 27.99 25.06 46.50
N GLU A 73 29.31 24.95 46.64
CA GLU A 73 30.19 24.01 45.93
C GLU A 73 31.25 23.48 46.92
N PHE A 74 32.00 22.44 46.54
CA PHE A 74 33.11 21.82 47.27
C PHE A 74 32.80 21.06 48.58
N SER A 75 33.25 19.80 48.62
CA SER A 75 34.36 19.41 49.51
C SER A 75 34.98 18.08 49.07
N LEU A 76 36.30 18.07 48.86
CA LEU A 76 37.12 16.89 48.61
C LEU A 76 38.52 17.16 49.21
N LEU A 77 39.28 16.09 49.51
CA LEU A 77 40.50 16.03 50.32
C LEU A 77 40.34 16.32 51.82
N LEU A 78 40.61 15.29 52.64
CA LEU A 78 41.47 15.42 53.82
C LEU A 78 41.99 14.04 54.26
N LEU A 79 43.23 13.70 53.89
CA LEU A 79 43.95 12.53 54.42
C LEU A 79 45.45 12.85 54.54
N SER A 80 45.90 13.09 55.78
CA SER A 80 47.32 13.06 56.15
C SER A 80 47.49 12.74 57.63
N THR A 81 48.68 12.24 58.00
CA THR A 81 49.22 12.13 59.38
C THR A 81 48.48 11.25 60.41
N ASN A 82 48.79 9.95 60.34
CA ASN A 82 49.42 9.12 61.40
C ASN A 82 48.81 8.90 62.82
N GLN A 83 48.93 7.61 63.21
CA GLN A 83 49.33 7.02 64.52
C GLN A 83 48.30 6.54 65.58
N HIS A 84 48.38 5.22 65.86
CA HIS A 84 48.07 4.46 67.09
C HIS A 84 46.62 4.48 67.66
N HIS A 85 46.05 3.41 68.25
CA HIS A 85 46.43 1.98 68.39
C HIS A 85 45.17 1.14 68.76
N LEU A 86 44.88 0.03 68.08
CA LEU A 86 44.02 -1.08 68.56
C LEU A 86 44.16 -2.33 67.65
N PRO A 87 44.00 -3.59 68.15
CA PRO A 87 44.33 -4.79 67.36
C PRO A 87 43.37 -5.10 66.21
N MET A 88 43.92 -5.59 65.09
CA MET A 88 43.23 -5.77 63.82
C MET A 88 42.42 -7.10 63.69
N THR A 89 42.48 -7.98 64.69
CA THR A 89 41.98 -9.37 64.60
C THR A 89 40.51 -9.58 64.93
N LEU A 90 39.83 -8.63 65.59
CA LEU A 90 38.41 -8.79 65.99
C LEU A 90 37.41 -8.07 65.05
N LYS A 91 37.86 -7.05 64.32
CA LYS A 91 36.99 -6.30 63.38
C LYS A 91 36.75 -7.05 62.07
N THR A 92 37.76 -7.76 61.55
CA THR A 92 37.64 -8.56 60.33
C THR A 92 36.66 -9.73 60.50
N ALA A 93 36.74 -10.47 61.60
CA ALA A 93 35.82 -11.58 61.87
C ALA A 93 34.33 -11.13 61.86
N LEU A 94 34.02 -10.01 62.53
CA LEU A 94 32.65 -9.52 62.62
C LEU A 94 32.15 -8.91 61.29
N SER A 95 33.01 -8.19 60.56
CA SER A 95 32.66 -7.62 59.26
C SER A 95 32.35 -8.70 58.22
N THR A 96 33.13 -9.79 58.17
CA THR A 96 32.90 -10.87 57.20
C THR A 96 31.59 -11.62 57.48
N ILE A 97 31.21 -11.80 58.75
CA ILE A 97 29.96 -12.47 59.13
C ILE A 97 28.74 -11.58 58.79
N ILE A 98 28.82 -10.26 59.04
CA ILE A 98 27.71 -9.35 58.72
C ILE A 98 27.55 -9.18 57.19
N SER A 99 28.65 -9.11 56.42
CA SER A 99 28.57 -9.13 54.95
C SER A 99 28.05 -10.46 54.41
N ALA A 100 28.31 -11.60 55.07
CA ALA A 100 27.76 -12.90 54.68
C ALA A 100 26.25 -13.01 54.94
N MET A 101 25.73 -12.38 56.01
CA MET A 101 24.28 -12.37 56.29
C MET A 101 23.48 -11.37 55.45
N PHE A 102 24.13 -10.42 54.77
CA PHE A 102 23.48 -9.53 53.80
C PHE A 102 23.58 -10.02 52.33
N MET A 103 24.24 -11.15 52.07
CA MET A 103 24.00 -11.92 50.84
C MET A 103 22.67 -12.70 50.94
N VAL A 104 21.56 -11.99 51.08
CA VAL A 104 20.29 -12.49 50.54
C VAL A 104 20.52 -12.55 49.04
N SER A 105 20.57 -13.76 48.49
CA SER A 105 20.72 -13.96 47.06
C SER A 105 19.42 -13.53 46.37
N SER A 106 19.34 -12.25 46.01
CA SER A 106 18.40 -11.75 45.00
C SER A 106 18.78 -12.38 43.67
N LEU A 107 18.36 -13.62 43.48
CA LEU A 107 18.37 -14.29 42.18
C LEU A 107 17.66 -13.34 41.22
N PRO A 108 18.29 -12.94 40.10
CA PRO A 108 17.62 -12.09 39.12
C PRO A 108 16.34 -12.82 38.66
N ALA A 109 15.26 -12.05 38.52
CA ALA A 109 13.99 -12.56 38.03
C ALA A 109 14.22 -13.33 36.72
N GLN A 110 13.72 -14.55 36.63
CA GLN A 110 13.78 -15.27 35.36
C GLN A 110 12.67 -14.75 34.46
N GLU A 111 13.08 -14.17 33.34
CA GLU A 111 12.22 -13.86 32.20
C GLU A 111 12.11 -15.11 31.29
N THR A 112 11.14 -15.14 30.38
CA THR A 112 11.07 -16.20 29.36
C THR A 112 12.28 -16.11 28.44
N GLU A 113 13.13 -17.15 28.45
CA GLU A 113 14.27 -17.29 27.55
C GLU A 113 13.77 -17.91 26.23
N VAL A 114 13.70 -17.11 25.15
CA VAL A 114 13.28 -17.55 23.82
C VAL A 114 14.50 -17.95 22.99
N VAL A 115 14.48 -19.15 22.39
CA VAL A 115 15.56 -19.67 21.55
C VAL A 115 15.00 -20.20 20.24
N TYR A 116 15.18 -19.45 19.15
CA TYR A 116 14.79 -19.89 17.82
C TYR A 116 15.59 -21.12 17.36
N LEU A 117 14.88 -22.05 16.72
CA LEU A 117 15.44 -23.25 16.09
C LEU A 117 15.35 -23.17 14.56
N SER A 118 14.32 -22.49 14.06
CA SER A 118 14.28 -21.83 12.75
C SER A 118 14.97 -20.46 12.83
N GLY A 119 14.84 -19.62 11.80
CA GLY A 119 14.91 -18.17 11.97
C GLY A 119 13.52 -17.52 12.16
N THR A 120 13.40 -16.20 11.97
CA THR A 120 12.20 -15.39 12.28
C THR A 120 11.28 -15.05 11.10
N GLY A 121 11.67 -15.35 9.85
CA GLY A 121 10.93 -15.00 8.64
C GLY A 121 11.73 -15.39 7.38
N PHE A 122 11.28 -15.03 6.18
CA PHE A 122 12.07 -15.33 4.97
C PHE A 122 13.43 -14.62 4.93
N ASP A 123 13.54 -13.47 5.61
CA ASP A 123 14.74 -12.63 5.68
C ASP A 123 15.79 -13.17 6.68
N GLN A 124 15.37 -14.05 7.58
CA GLN A 124 16.21 -14.69 8.60
C GLN A 124 15.73 -16.13 8.77
N THR A 125 16.45 -17.10 8.19
CA THR A 125 16.14 -18.53 8.24
C THR A 125 17.32 -19.36 8.76
N GLU A 126 17.04 -20.56 9.23
CA GLU A 126 18.04 -21.57 9.64
C GLU A 126 18.01 -22.77 8.68
N GLU A 127 19.13 -23.46 8.50
CA GLU A 127 19.21 -24.66 7.66
C GLU A 127 18.85 -25.92 8.47
N TRP A 128 17.93 -26.74 7.95
CA TRP A 128 17.48 -27.99 8.55
C TRP A 128 17.67 -29.15 7.55
N ASP A 129 17.93 -30.36 8.05
CA ASP A 129 17.88 -31.58 7.22
C ASP A 129 16.43 -31.80 6.73
N PHE A 130 16.25 -32.11 5.46
CA PHE A 130 14.93 -32.26 4.83
C PHE A 130 14.85 -33.43 3.85
N TYR A 131 13.65 -34.00 3.72
CA TYR A 131 13.27 -34.99 2.70
C TYR A 131 11.81 -34.72 2.32
N CYS A 132 11.52 -34.62 1.01
CA CYS A 132 10.14 -34.58 0.49
C CYS A 132 9.78 -35.96 -0.10
N SER A 133 8.56 -36.46 0.15
CA SER A 133 8.15 -37.80 -0.31
C SER A 133 7.89 -37.91 -1.81
N ASP A 134 7.40 -36.85 -2.44
CA ASP A 134 7.00 -36.82 -3.86
C ASP A 134 7.19 -35.41 -4.46
N GLY A 135 6.96 -35.25 -5.76
CA GLY A 135 7.13 -34.00 -6.50
C GLY A 135 8.59 -33.66 -6.77
N MET A 136 8.92 -32.37 -6.90
CA MET A 136 10.27 -31.88 -7.18
C MET A 136 11.26 -32.26 -6.07
N ASN A 137 12.51 -32.52 -6.47
CA ASN A 137 13.66 -32.80 -5.59
C ASN A 137 13.40 -33.81 -4.44
N SER A 138 12.50 -34.77 -4.67
CA SER A 138 11.99 -35.70 -3.67
C SER A 138 12.79 -37.00 -3.54
N GLN A 139 12.37 -37.86 -2.60
CA GLN A 139 12.88 -39.22 -2.36
C GLN A 139 14.35 -39.31 -1.90
N GLN A 140 14.96 -38.19 -1.52
CA GLN A 140 16.33 -38.10 -0.99
C GLN A 140 16.42 -37.13 0.18
N TRP A 141 17.40 -37.32 1.06
CA TRP A 141 17.72 -36.35 2.12
C TRP A 141 18.67 -35.27 1.58
N THR A 142 18.34 -34.03 1.88
CA THR A 142 19.05 -32.79 1.52
C THR A 142 18.83 -31.78 2.67
N THR A 143 18.99 -30.49 2.43
CA THR A 143 18.61 -29.42 3.37
C THR A 143 17.49 -28.53 2.83
N ILE A 144 16.86 -27.77 3.73
CA ILE A 144 15.88 -26.72 3.45
C ILE A 144 16.05 -25.57 4.45
N GLN A 145 15.69 -24.35 4.05
CA GLN A 145 15.61 -23.22 4.98
C GLN A 145 14.29 -23.26 5.78
N VAL A 146 14.33 -22.87 7.04
CA VAL A 146 13.15 -22.78 7.92
C VAL A 146 13.13 -21.41 8.62
N PRO A 147 12.02 -20.64 8.57
CA PRO A 147 10.76 -20.98 7.88
C PRO A 147 10.83 -20.93 6.35
N SER A 148 10.04 -21.76 5.66
CA SER A 148 9.78 -21.67 4.21
C SER A 148 8.54 -22.46 3.78
N CYS A 149 7.98 -22.09 2.62
CA CYS A 149 7.12 -22.97 1.80
C CYS A 149 8.02 -23.82 0.90
N TRP A 150 7.85 -25.16 0.89
CA TRP A 150 8.84 -26.03 0.25
C TRP A 150 8.86 -25.93 -1.29
N GLU A 151 7.76 -25.51 -1.92
CA GLU A 151 7.70 -25.23 -3.36
C GLU A 151 8.64 -24.07 -3.74
N GLN A 152 8.76 -23.06 -2.88
CA GLN A 152 9.70 -21.95 -3.02
C GLN A 152 11.14 -22.30 -2.59
N GLN A 153 11.38 -23.55 -2.24
CA GLN A 153 12.71 -24.14 -2.10
C GLN A 153 12.95 -25.22 -3.19
N GLY A 154 12.06 -25.33 -4.17
CA GLY A 154 12.17 -26.27 -5.29
C GLY A 154 11.75 -27.70 -4.97
N PHE A 155 10.86 -27.92 -3.99
CA PHE A 155 10.35 -29.25 -3.62
C PHE A 155 8.85 -29.39 -3.91
N GLY A 156 8.36 -30.63 -4.03
CA GLY A 156 6.92 -30.89 -4.16
C GLY A 156 6.30 -30.32 -5.45
N GLN A 157 5.07 -29.82 -5.37
CA GLN A 157 4.29 -29.40 -6.54
C GLN A 157 3.44 -28.15 -6.24
N TYR A 158 3.66 -27.07 -7.00
CA TYR A 158 2.76 -25.91 -7.02
C TYR A 158 1.33 -26.33 -7.43
N ASN A 159 0.34 -25.92 -6.63
CA ASN A 159 -1.08 -26.12 -6.92
C ASN A 159 -1.87 -24.89 -6.47
N TYR A 160 -2.86 -24.48 -7.24
CA TYR A 160 -3.88 -23.51 -6.80
C TYR A 160 -5.05 -24.23 -6.10
N GLY A 161 -5.77 -23.55 -5.22
CA GLY A 161 -6.82 -24.17 -4.40
C GLY A 161 -8.07 -24.62 -5.16
N HIS A 162 -8.25 -24.18 -6.41
CA HIS A 162 -9.28 -24.68 -7.35
C HIS A 162 -8.91 -25.98 -8.08
N VAL A 163 -7.65 -26.46 -8.02
CA VAL A 163 -7.25 -27.73 -8.66
C VAL A 163 -7.92 -28.92 -7.94
N PRO A 164 -8.59 -29.86 -8.62
CA PRO A 164 -9.24 -31.00 -7.95
C PRO A 164 -8.26 -31.87 -7.13
N PHE A 165 -8.69 -32.30 -5.93
CA PHE A 165 -7.84 -33.03 -4.98
C PHE A 165 -7.27 -34.37 -5.46
N ASP A 166 -7.87 -34.99 -6.48
CA ASP A 166 -7.38 -36.22 -7.12
C ASP A 166 -6.24 -35.97 -8.12
N GLN A 167 -5.97 -34.70 -8.46
CA GLN A 167 -4.91 -34.28 -9.40
C GLN A 167 -3.67 -33.73 -8.69
N ARG A 168 -3.71 -33.52 -7.37
CA ARG A 168 -2.61 -32.98 -6.56
C ARG A 168 -1.79 -34.08 -5.88
N LEU A 169 -0.49 -33.87 -5.75
CA LEU A 169 0.37 -34.78 -4.97
C LEU A 169 0.13 -34.66 -3.46
N LYS A 170 0.10 -35.81 -2.75
CA LYS A 170 -0.10 -35.90 -1.30
C LYS A 170 1.25 -36.00 -0.58
N GLU A 171 1.99 -34.90 -0.64
CA GLU A 171 3.38 -34.79 -0.22
C GLU A 171 3.54 -34.79 1.33
N GLU A 172 4.52 -35.56 1.81
CA GLU A 172 5.02 -35.50 3.19
C GLU A 172 6.44 -34.91 3.22
N GLY A 173 6.63 -33.87 4.01
CA GLY A 173 7.94 -33.29 4.34
C GLY A 173 8.45 -33.84 5.67
N HIS A 174 9.66 -34.40 5.67
CA HIS A 174 10.33 -34.88 6.89
C HIS A 174 11.52 -33.99 7.21
N TYR A 175 11.43 -33.30 8.34
CA TYR A 175 12.40 -32.33 8.83
C TYR A 175 13.21 -32.91 9.99
N ARG A 176 14.50 -32.58 10.08
CA ARG A 176 15.35 -32.88 11.24
C ARG A 176 16.28 -31.71 11.56
N ARG A 177 16.37 -31.37 12.85
CA ARG A 177 17.29 -30.34 13.39
C ARG A 177 17.90 -30.86 14.68
N TYR A 178 19.18 -30.54 14.91
CA TYR A 178 19.84 -30.78 16.17
C TYR A 178 19.93 -29.47 16.95
N PHE A 179 19.65 -29.49 18.26
CA PHE A 179 19.72 -28.31 19.13
C PHE A 179 20.40 -28.64 20.45
N TYR A 180 21.20 -27.71 20.97
CA TYR A 180 21.81 -27.87 22.30
C TYR A 180 20.84 -27.36 23.37
N ALA A 181 20.62 -28.18 24.42
CA ALA A 181 19.86 -27.74 25.59
C ALA A 181 20.81 -27.42 26.74
N ASN A 182 20.80 -26.18 27.21
CA ASN A 182 21.68 -25.74 28.29
C ASN A 182 21.44 -26.56 29.56
N LYS A 183 22.51 -26.77 30.35
CA LYS A 183 22.43 -27.58 31.58
C LYS A 183 21.60 -26.88 32.65
N GLU A 184 21.61 -25.55 32.60
CA GLU A 184 20.94 -24.57 33.44
C GLU A 184 19.41 -24.59 33.24
N TRP A 185 18.92 -25.22 32.16
CA TRP A 185 17.49 -25.49 31.94
C TRP A 185 16.99 -26.73 32.70
N ASN A 186 17.86 -27.52 33.34
CA ASN A 186 17.43 -28.72 34.07
C ASN A 186 16.53 -28.34 35.27
N GLY A 187 15.23 -28.65 35.14
CA GLY A 187 14.22 -28.30 36.14
C GLY A 187 13.46 -27.01 35.86
N LYS A 188 13.78 -26.30 34.76
CA LYS A 188 12.88 -25.35 34.11
C LYS A 188 11.76 -26.10 33.35
N HIS A 189 10.76 -25.35 32.90
CA HIS A 189 9.82 -25.75 31.88
C HIS A 189 10.38 -25.38 30.50
N ILE A 190 10.27 -26.27 29.52
CA ILE A 190 10.63 -26.02 28.12
C ILE A 190 9.42 -26.35 27.25
N GLU A 191 8.84 -25.30 26.70
CA GLU A 191 7.85 -25.39 25.63
C GLU A 191 8.57 -25.35 24.27
N LEU A 192 8.13 -26.16 23.31
CA LEU A 192 8.51 -26.05 21.89
C LEU A 192 7.30 -25.51 21.13
N VAL A 193 7.45 -24.34 20.50
CA VAL A 193 6.39 -23.59 19.81
C VAL A 193 6.60 -23.63 18.30
N PHE A 194 5.51 -23.78 17.55
CA PHE A 194 5.43 -23.66 16.10
C PHE A 194 4.36 -22.61 15.77
N GLU A 195 4.72 -21.53 15.08
CA GLU A 195 3.80 -20.42 14.75
C GLU A 195 2.88 -20.73 13.54
N GLY A 196 3.12 -21.85 12.84
CA GLY A 196 2.29 -22.37 11.74
C GLY A 196 3.03 -23.39 10.85
N VAL A 197 2.33 -24.46 10.46
CA VAL A 197 2.89 -25.60 9.68
C VAL A 197 1.84 -26.17 8.73
N MET A 198 2.10 -26.14 7.42
CA MET A 198 1.18 -26.65 6.38
C MET A 198 1.35 -28.15 6.16
N THR A 199 0.50 -29.04 6.70
CA THR A 199 -0.82 -28.81 7.34
C THR A 199 -1.09 -29.70 8.56
N ASP A 200 -0.69 -30.98 8.52
CA ASP A 200 -0.66 -31.83 9.73
C ASP A 200 0.78 -32.00 10.20
N ALA A 201 1.03 -31.81 11.51
CA ALA A 201 2.36 -31.83 12.10
C ALA A 201 2.50 -32.88 13.22
N LEU A 202 3.37 -33.87 13.01
CA LEU A 202 3.81 -34.82 14.04
C LEU A 202 5.23 -34.50 14.49
N VAL A 203 5.34 -34.00 15.73
CA VAL A 203 6.60 -33.56 16.35
C VAL A 203 7.21 -34.67 17.22
N LEU A 204 8.50 -34.94 17.07
CA LEU A 204 9.27 -35.86 17.91
C LEU A 204 10.56 -35.21 18.45
N VAL A 205 10.82 -35.37 19.74
CA VAL A 205 12.08 -34.99 20.39
C VAL A 205 12.80 -36.25 20.88
N ASN A 206 14.06 -36.42 20.47
CA ASN A 206 14.90 -37.57 20.79
C ASN A 206 14.27 -38.94 20.41
N GLY A 207 13.45 -38.98 19.36
CA GLY A 207 12.74 -40.18 18.90
C GLY A 207 11.50 -40.54 19.72
N LYS A 208 10.99 -39.62 20.55
CA LYS A 208 9.70 -39.72 21.24
C LYS A 208 8.77 -38.63 20.75
N GLN A 209 7.51 -38.97 20.48
CA GLN A 209 6.47 -37.99 20.15
C GLN A 209 6.31 -36.97 21.29
N ALA A 210 6.16 -35.69 20.93
CA ALA A 210 6.13 -34.57 21.87
C ALA A 210 4.72 -34.24 22.38
N GLY A 211 3.74 -34.22 21.49
CA GLY A 211 2.32 -34.03 21.81
C GLY A 211 1.42 -34.78 20.83
N GLU A 212 0.14 -34.42 20.78
CA GLU A 212 -0.77 -34.89 19.73
C GLU A 212 -0.34 -34.37 18.35
N VAL A 213 -0.83 -35.00 17.28
CA VAL A 213 -0.68 -34.43 15.93
C VAL A 213 -1.47 -33.12 15.88
N HIS A 214 -0.83 -32.04 15.44
CA HIS A 214 -1.53 -30.79 15.13
C HIS A 214 -2.10 -30.86 13.71
N GLN A 215 -3.27 -30.26 13.48
CA GLN A 215 -4.01 -30.33 12.21
C GLN A 215 -4.64 -28.98 11.92
N GLY A 216 -4.17 -28.28 10.89
CA GLY A 216 -4.63 -26.96 10.48
C GLY A 216 -3.49 -25.95 10.49
N ALA A 217 -3.23 -25.28 9.37
CA ALA A 217 -1.90 -24.74 9.12
C ALA A 217 -1.56 -23.42 9.82
N PHE A 218 -2.56 -22.57 10.03
CA PHE A 218 -2.36 -21.14 10.26
C PHE A 218 -2.20 -20.76 11.74
N TYR A 219 -2.09 -21.74 12.63
CA TYR A 219 -2.29 -21.56 14.07
C TYR A 219 -1.01 -21.84 14.86
N SER A 220 -0.75 -21.02 15.88
CA SER A 220 0.36 -21.21 16.79
C SER A 220 0.06 -22.34 17.79
N PHE A 221 0.90 -23.37 17.81
CA PHE A 221 0.73 -24.53 18.70
C PHE A 221 2.04 -24.92 19.41
N SER A 222 1.92 -25.65 20.52
CA SER A 222 3.07 -25.91 21.39
C SER A 222 3.02 -27.24 22.17
N HIS A 223 4.20 -27.71 22.60
CA HIS A 223 4.35 -28.94 23.41
C HIS A 223 5.40 -28.80 24.55
N ASP A 224 5.07 -29.28 25.76
CA ASP A 224 6.02 -29.49 26.87
C ASP A 224 7.04 -30.59 26.53
N ILE A 225 8.26 -30.19 26.17
CA ILE A 225 9.36 -31.12 25.88
C ILE A 225 10.32 -31.30 27.06
N SER A 226 10.02 -30.73 28.24
CA SER A 226 10.89 -30.75 29.45
C SER A 226 11.30 -32.17 29.87
N LYS A 227 10.45 -33.16 29.58
CA LYS A 227 10.65 -34.59 29.92
C LYS A 227 11.34 -35.39 28.80
N LEU A 228 11.56 -34.78 27.64
CA LEU A 228 12.13 -35.39 26.43
C LEU A 228 13.55 -34.87 26.12
N VAL A 229 13.86 -33.66 26.58
CA VAL A 229 15.16 -33.00 26.46
C VAL A 229 16.25 -33.66 27.33
N LYS A 230 17.47 -33.68 26.80
CA LYS A 230 18.72 -34.09 27.46
C LYS A 230 19.52 -32.81 27.76
N PHE A 231 19.50 -32.38 29.01
CA PHE A 231 20.20 -31.17 29.45
C PHE A 231 21.73 -31.30 29.38
N GLY A 232 22.41 -30.21 29.04
CA GLY A 232 23.86 -30.15 28.84
C GLY A 232 24.35 -30.95 27.62
N LYS A 233 23.45 -31.23 26.66
CA LYS A 233 23.70 -32.09 25.50
C LYS A 233 22.93 -31.61 24.27
N GLU A 234 23.34 -32.14 23.13
CA GLU A 234 22.60 -32.07 21.88
C GLU A 234 21.34 -32.97 21.93
N ASN A 235 20.28 -32.49 21.29
CA ASN A 235 18.96 -33.10 21.18
C ASN A 235 18.54 -33.10 19.71
N LYS A 236 17.91 -34.19 19.26
CA LYS A 236 17.37 -34.28 17.91
C LYS A 236 15.88 -33.94 17.92
N LEU A 237 15.50 -32.90 17.20
CA LEU A 237 14.12 -32.60 16.79
C LEU A 237 13.87 -33.27 15.43
N GLU A 238 12.71 -33.91 15.29
CA GLU A 238 12.19 -34.42 14.03
C GLU A 238 10.74 -33.96 13.88
N VAL A 239 10.35 -33.50 12.70
CA VAL A 239 8.95 -33.11 12.41
C VAL A 239 8.54 -33.79 11.11
N LYS A 240 7.37 -34.45 11.13
CA LYS A 240 6.73 -34.93 9.90
C LYS A 240 5.55 -34.02 9.60
N VAL A 241 5.52 -33.50 8.38
CA VAL A 241 4.55 -32.53 7.91
C VAL A 241 3.82 -33.11 6.71
N LYS A 242 2.49 -33.22 6.76
CA LYS A 242 1.69 -33.62 5.58
C LYS A 242 1.05 -32.39 4.96
N LYS A 243 1.16 -32.21 3.64
CA LYS A 243 0.52 -31.11 2.90
C LYS A 243 -1.02 -31.20 2.93
N PHE A 244 -1.53 -32.42 2.90
CA PHE A 244 -2.93 -32.76 3.15
C PHE A 244 -3.09 -33.26 4.58
N SER A 245 -4.16 -32.83 5.25
CA SER A 245 -4.54 -33.34 6.55
C SER A 245 -5.11 -34.76 6.46
N ASP A 246 -4.90 -35.56 7.51
CA ASP A 246 -5.67 -36.80 7.72
C ASP A 246 -7.14 -36.51 8.08
N ASN A 247 -7.48 -35.26 8.44
CA ASN A 247 -8.86 -34.80 8.61
C ASN A 247 -9.37 -34.11 7.33
N GLU A 248 -10.39 -34.71 6.71
CA GLU A 248 -10.95 -34.18 5.47
C GLU A 248 -11.58 -32.79 5.62
N THR A 249 -12.11 -32.42 6.80
CA THR A 249 -12.69 -31.07 6.98
C THR A 249 -11.62 -29.97 6.99
N VAL A 250 -10.39 -30.28 7.39
CA VAL A 250 -9.24 -29.37 7.28
C VAL A 250 -8.77 -29.25 5.82
N ASN A 251 -8.83 -30.34 5.04
CA ASN A 251 -8.57 -30.28 3.60
C ASN A 251 -9.59 -29.38 2.89
N GLN A 252 -10.87 -29.52 3.20
CA GLN A 252 -11.91 -28.71 2.58
C GLN A 252 -11.77 -27.23 2.98
N ALA A 253 -11.62 -26.92 4.27
CA ALA A 253 -11.53 -25.55 4.76
C ALA A 253 -10.25 -24.78 4.36
N GLU A 254 -9.08 -25.45 4.26
CA GLU A 254 -7.78 -24.78 4.01
C GLU A 254 -7.11 -25.13 2.67
N ARG A 255 -7.59 -26.14 1.95
CA ARG A 255 -6.96 -26.63 0.71
C ARG A 255 -7.88 -26.51 -0.50
N MET A 256 -9.18 -26.25 -0.31
CA MET A 256 -10.09 -25.79 -1.36
C MET A 256 -10.37 -24.30 -1.12
N ALA A 257 -9.77 -23.41 -1.93
CA ALA A 257 -9.89 -21.96 -1.76
C ALA A 257 -9.41 -21.20 -3.00
N ASP A 258 -9.78 -19.93 -3.13
CA ASP A 258 -9.24 -19.03 -4.17
C ASP A 258 -7.85 -18.50 -3.76
N TYR A 259 -6.88 -19.40 -3.54
CA TYR A 259 -5.47 -19.04 -3.26
C TYR A 259 -4.47 -20.20 -3.48
N TRP A 260 -3.15 -19.89 -3.47
CA TRP A 260 -2.07 -20.88 -3.64
C TRP A 260 -1.91 -21.86 -2.47
N ILE A 261 -1.68 -23.16 -2.78
CA ILE A 261 -1.58 -24.25 -1.80
C ILE A 261 -0.14 -24.77 -1.70
N PHE A 262 0.53 -24.38 -0.62
CA PHE A 262 1.90 -24.75 -0.27
C PHE A 262 1.96 -25.83 0.82
N GLY A 263 3.14 -26.41 1.02
CA GLY A 263 3.47 -27.27 2.17
C GLY A 263 4.67 -26.77 2.98
N GLY A 264 4.77 -27.22 4.23
CA GLY A 264 5.98 -27.06 5.05
C GLY A 264 5.85 -26.17 6.30
N ILE A 265 6.99 -26.01 6.99
CA ILE A 265 7.12 -25.17 8.18
C ILE A 265 7.35 -23.72 7.72
N PHE A 266 6.26 -23.01 7.41
CA PHE A 266 6.28 -21.68 6.77
C PHE A 266 6.33 -20.50 7.76
N ARG A 267 6.27 -20.77 9.07
CA ARG A 267 6.42 -19.78 10.15
C ARG A 267 7.42 -20.25 11.22
N PRO A 268 7.90 -19.37 12.13
CA PRO A 268 8.97 -19.69 13.06
C PRO A 268 8.70 -20.85 14.02
N VAL A 269 9.79 -21.47 14.47
CA VAL A 269 9.85 -22.56 15.46
C VAL A 269 10.89 -22.21 16.51
N TYR A 270 10.50 -22.18 17.77
CA TYR A 270 11.37 -21.78 18.88
C TYR A 270 11.06 -22.52 20.18
N LEU A 271 12.01 -22.44 21.12
CA LEU A 271 11.83 -22.89 22.50
C LEU A 271 11.47 -21.70 23.38
N GLU A 272 10.49 -21.86 24.27
CA GLU A 272 10.31 -20.98 25.42
C GLU A 272 10.76 -21.69 26.70
N VAL A 273 11.79 -21.14 27.35
CA VAL A 273 12.42 -21.76 28.52
C VAL A 273 12.07 -20.99 29.79
N LYS A 274 10.93 -21.36 30.39
CA LYS A 274 10.28 -20.70 31.54
C LYS A 274 10.65 -21.37 32.88
N PRO A 275 10.56 -20.69 34.04
CA PRO A 275 10.72 -21.34 35.36
C PRO A 275 9.69 -22.47 35.58
N LYS A 276 9.94 -23.40 36.51
CA LYS A 276 8.98 -24.48 36.81
C LYS A 276 7.58 -23.96 37.20
N ASN A 277 7.55 -22.85 37.94
CA ASN A 277 6.34 -22.12 38.30
C ASN A 277 6.36 -20.80 37.54
N HIS A 278 5.47 -20.60 36.58
CA HIS A 278 5.55 -19.48 35.64
C HIS A 278 4.17 -18.91 35.26
N LEU A 279 4.21 -17.72 34.67
CA LEU A 279 3.08 -17.11 33.96
C LEU A 279 3.00 -17.79 32.59
N GLN A 280 1.92 -18.52 32.32
CA GLN A 280 1.76 -19.30 31.10
C GLN A 280 1.42 -18.38 29.92
N ARG A 281 0.36 -17.60 30.09
CA ARG A 281 -0.13 -16.53 29.21
C ARG A 281 -0.98 -15.55 30.00
N VAL A 282 -1.32 -14.41 29.38
CA VAL A 282 -2.33 -13.47 29.89
C VAL A 282 -3.36 -13.17 28.81
N ALA A 283 -4.59 -12.85 29.22
CA ALA A 283 -5.58 -12.18 28.38
C ALA A 283 -5.92 -10.83 29.01
N ILE A 284 -6.00 -9.76 28.23
CA ILE A 284 -6.14 -8.38 28.72
C ILE A 284 -7.33 -7.66 28.08
N ASP A 285 -8.10 -6.96 28.92
CA ASP A 285 -9.09 -5.94 28.57
C ASP A 285 -8.59 -4.59 29.13
N ALA A 286 -8.29 -3.64 28.25
CA ALA A 286 -7.72 -2.34 28.58
C ALA A 286 -8.58 -1.24 27.92
N ARG A 287 -9.53 -0.69 28.68
CA ARG A 287 -10.66 0.08 28.15
C ARG A 287 -10.40 1.58 28.05
N ALA A 288 -11.14 2.26 27.18
CA ALA A 288 -11.00 3.69 26.92
C ALA A 288 -11.31 4.58 28.14
N ASP A 289 -12.10 4.10 29.11
CA ASP A 289 -12.33 4.81 30.37
C ASP A 289 -11.16 4.68 31.36
N GLY A 290 -10.12 3.92 31.00
CA GLY A 290 -8.98 3.57 31.84
C GLY A 290 -9.15 2.30 32.68
N SER A 291 -10.30 1.62 32.63
CA SER A 291 -10.46 0.34 33.34
C SER A 291 -9.55 -0.74 32.76
N PHE A 292 -8.83 -1.43 33.63
CA PHE A 292 -7.92 -2.52 33.28
C PHE A 292 -8.37 -3.82 33.95
N SER A 293 -8.44 -4.89 33.17
CA SER A 293 -8.78 -6.24 33.64
C SER A 293 -7.89 -7.24 32.92
N SER A 294 -7.29 -8.18 33.64
CA SER A 294 -6.51 -9.25 33.03
C SER A 294 -6.75 -10.60 33.70
N ASP A 295 -6.97 -11.63 32.87
CA ASP A 295 -6.92 -13.03 33.28
C ASP A 295 -5.50 -13.55 33.09
N VAL A 296 -4.82 -13.80 34.22
CA VAL A 296 -3.45 -14.30 34.26
C VAL A 296 -3.48 -15.81 34.49
N TYR A 297 -2.94 -16.56 33.54
CA TYR A 297 -2.86 -18.02 33.58
C TYR A 297 -1.48 -18.44 34.10
N MET A 298 -1.44 -19.45 34.97
CA MET A 298 -0.23 -19.86 35.71
C MET A 298 -0.09 -21.38 35.68
N ALA A 299 1.14 -21.86 35.50
CA ALA A 299 1.46 -23.29 35.51
C ALA A 299 2.59 -23.61 36.52
N GLY A 300 2.56 -24.80 37.12
CA GLY A 300 3.59 -25.31 38.03
C GLY A 300 3.05 -25.98 39.30
N SER A 301 3.96 -26.42 40.18
CA SER A 301 3.63 -26.95 41.53
C SER A 301 3.96 -25.90 42.58
N GLN A 302 2.93 -25.30 43.18
CA GLN A 302 3.02 -23.97 43.75
C GLN A 302 3.66 -23.82 45.15
N SER A 303 4.25 -22.63 45.32
CA SER A 303 4.29 -21.82 46.56
C SER A 303 4.05 -20.35 46.18
N ALA A 304 2.83 -20.02 45.76
CA ALA A 304 2.51 -18.70 45.21
C ALA A 304 2.11 -17.71 46.32
N GLY A 305 2.55 -16.46 46.18
CA GLY A 305 2.11 -15.35 47.02
C GLY A 305 1.13 -14.44 46.27
N LYS A 306 1.63 -13.77 45.21
CA LYS A 306 0.82 -12.84 44.40
C LYS A 306 1.35 -12.67 42.98
N VAL A 307 0.50 -12.17 42.10
CA VAL A 307 0.91 -11.56 40.83
C VAL A 307 0.77 -10.04 40.95
N VAL A 308 1.79 -9.32 40.50
CA VAL A 308 1.77 -7.86 40.33
C VAL A 308 1.81 -7.56 38.82
N VAL A 309 1.06 -6.57 38.37
CA VAL A 309 1.19 -6.00 37.03
C VAL A 309 1.51 -4.51 37.14
N GLU A 310 2.51 -4.06 36.38
CA GLU A 310 2.90 -2.66 36.27
C GLU A 310 2.62 -2.18 34.84
N ILE A 311 1.89 -1.08 34.70
CA ILE A 311 1.60 -0.46 33.41
C ILE A 311 2.64 0.63 33.17
N LEU A 312 3.41 0.49 32.09
CA LEU A 312 4.50 1.39 31.70
C LEU A 312 4.12 2.17 30.43
N ASP A 313 4.42 3.48 30.42
CA ASP A 313 4.33 4.31 29.20
C ASP A 313 5.46 3.99 28.20
N GLN A 314 5.41 4.59 27.01
CA GLN A 314 6.40 4.39 25.94
C GLN A 314 7.83 4.80 26.34
N GLN A 315 8.02 5.54 27.43
CA GLN A 315 9.33 5.91 27.98
C GLN A 315 9.76 4.95 29.10
N GLY A 316 9.04 3.84 29.32
CA GLY A 316 9.30 2.86 30.37
C GLY A 316 8.93 3.34 31.77
N LYS A 317 8.28 4.50 31.90
CA LYS A 317 7.87 5.04 33.20
C LYS A 317 6.52 4.42 33.61
N ARG A 318 6.46 3.93 34.84
CA ARG A 318 5.25 3.35 35.41
C ARG A 318 4.15 4.40 35.61
N VAL A 319 3.00 4.18 34.99
CA VAL A 319 1.78 4.99 35.15
C VAL A 319 0.79 4.39 36.15
N ALA A 320 0.75 3.05 36.29
CA ALA A 320 -0.09 2.36 37.27
C ALA A 320 0.54 1.04 37.73
N ALA A 321 0.03 0.48 38.83
CA ALA A 321 0.36 -0.87 39.29
C ALA A 321 -0.83 -1.49 40.03
N PHE A 322 -1.10 -2.77 39.77
CA PHE A 322 -2.17 -3.55 40.39
C PHE A 322 -1.63 -4.91 40.87
N GLU A 323 -2.27 -5.53 41.86
CA GLU A 323 -1.87 -6.85 42.34
C GLU A 323 -3.06 -7.71 42.77
N ALA A 324 -2.90 -9.03 42.67
CA ALA A 324 -3.86 -10.01 43.19
C ALA A 324 -3.12 -11.18 43.85
N SER A 325 -3.64 -11.65 44.98
CA SER A 325 -3.15 -12.86 45.64
C SER A 325 -3.35 -14.07 44.73
N ALA A 326 -2.32 -14.90 44.59
CA ALA A 326 -2.39 -16.14 43.82
C ALA A 326 -2.58 -17.30 44.81
N GLU A 327 -3.82 -17.77 44.96
CA GLU A 327 -4.12 -18.88 45.88
C GLU A 327 -3.38 -20.16 45.51
N LYS A 328 -3.05 -20.94 46.55
CA LYS A 328 -2.28 -22.17 46.39
C LYS A 328 -2.99 -23.15 45.44
N GLU A 329 -2.24 -23.63 44.46
CA GLU A 329 -2.66 -24.53 43.36
C GLU A 329 -3.58 -23.88 42.31
N SER A 330 -3.93 -22.59 42.41
CA SER A 330 -4.69 -21.89 41.37
C SER A 330 -3.95 -21.82 40.02
N GLN A 331 -4.64 -22.15 38.93
CA GLN A 331 -4.12 -22.03 37.57
C GLN A 331 -4.49 -20.70 36.90
N LYS A 332 -5.34 -19.87 37.53
CA LYS A 332 -5.85 -18.62 36.96
C LYS A 332 -6.16 -17.59 38.05
N VAL A 333 -5.72 -16.34 37.87
CA VAL A 333 -6.10 -15.21 38.72
C VAL A 333 -6.56 -14.02 37.87
N ARG A 334 -7.65 -13.36 38.29
CA ARG A 334 -8.15 -12.12 37.68
C ARG A 334 -7.53 -10.93 38.42
N ILE A 335 -6.79 -10.08 37.71
CA ILE A 335 -6.34 -8.78 38.19
C ILE A 335 -7.28 -7.71 37.64
N GLN A 336 -7.64 -6.72 38.45
CA GLN A 336 -8.42 -5.55 38.04
C GLN A 336 -7.81 -4.27 38.61
N GLY A 337 -7.99 -3.16 37.88
CA GLY A 337 -7.45 -1.86 38.25
C GLY A 337 -7.99 -0.75 37.35
N LYS A 338 -7.46 0.46 37.53
CA LYS A 338 -7.75 1.61 36.68
C LYS A 338 -6.50 2.45 36.47
N VAL A 339 -6.28 2.89 35.23
CA VAL A 339 -5.31 3.93 34.87
C VAL A 339 -6.07 5.24 34.74
N ASP A 340 -5.60 6.30 35.38
CA ASP A 340 -6.23 7.62 35.28
C ASP A 340 -5.89 8.27 33.94
N SER A 341 -6.90 8.52 33.11
CA SER A 341 -6.81 9.21 31.81
C SER A 341 -5.66 8.72 30.90
N PRO A 342 -5.66 7.43 30.47
CA PRO A 342 -4.67 6.93 29.53
C PRO A 342 -4.78 7.62 28.17
N LEU A 343 -3.68 7.64 27.42
CA LEU A 343 -3.70 7.97 26.00
C LEU A 343 -4.36 6.81 25.25
N LEU A 344 -5.38 7.11 24.44
CA LEU A 344 -6.20 6.09 23.79
C LEU A 344 -5.54 5.56 22.52
N TRP A 345 -5.69 4.27 22.26
CA TRP A 345 -5.25 3.65 21.01
C TRP A 345 -6.31 3.81 19.92
N SER A 346 -5.88 4.23 18.73
CA SER A 346 -6.68 4.29 17.51
C SER A 346 -5.76 4.22 16.27
N PRO A 347 -6.29 4.01 15.04
CA PRO A 347 -5.45 4.04 13.83
C PRO A 347 -4.86 5.42 13.52
N GLU A 348 -5.39 6.50 14.10
CA GLU A 348 -4.83 7.86 13.98
C GLU A 348 -3.80 8.14 15.08
N TYR A 349 -3.96 7.52 16.25
CA TYR A 349 -3.08 7.68 17.41
C TYR A 349 -2.79 6.31 18.05
N PRO A 350 -1.80 5.55 17.56
CA PRO A 350 -1.45 4.22 18.07
C PRO A 350 -0.68 4.28 19.41
N ASN A 351 -1.32 4.84 20.44
CA ASN A 351 -0.75 4.94 21.78
C ASN A 351 -0.67 3.55 22.43
N LEU A 352 0.57 3.09 22.68
CA LEU A 352 0.86 1.79 23.27
C LEU A 352 1.52 1.93 24.64
N TYR A 353 1.14 1.04 25.55
CA TYR A 353 1.72 0.83 26.87
C TYR A 353 2.28 -0.59 26.96
N THR A 354 3.15 -0.83 27.94
CA THR A 354 3.61 -2.19 28.29
C THR A 354 2.99 -2.61 29.62
N ALA A 355 2.28 -3.74 29.63
CA ALA A 355 1.80 -4.39 30.84
C ALA A 355 2.82 -5.44 31.29
N GLN A 356 3.66 -5.12 32.27
CA GLN A 356 4.68 -6.01 32.80
C GLN A 356 4.12 -6.82 33.98
N PHE A 357 4.01 -8.13 33.82
CA PHE A 357 3.51 -9.05 34.83
C PHE A 357 4.67 -9.71 35.59
N THR A 358 4.58 -9.74 36.92
CA THR A 358 5.56 -10.34 37.83
C THR A 358 4.87 -11.31 38.77
N LEU A 359 5.23 -12.60 38.69
CA LEU A 359 4.82 -13.64 39.64
C LEU A 359 5.76 -13.64 40.84
N MET A 360 5.21 -13.62 42.06
CA MET A 360 5.96 -13.60 43.32
C MET A 360 5.56 -14.76 44.25
N ASP A 361 6.53 -15.26 45.02
CA ASP A 361 6.29 -16.24 46.08
C ASP A 361 5.76 -15.58 47.38
N GLU A 362 5.46 -16.40 48.39
CA GLU A 362 5.00 -15.96 49.72
C GLU A 362 6.01 -15.06 50.46
N SER A 363 7.29 -15.04 50.06
CA SER A 363 8.32 -14.15 50.63
C SER A 363 8.41 -12.79 49.93
N GLY A 364 7.69 -12.60 48.82
CA GLY A 364 7.82 -11.44 47.93
C GLY A 364 8.98 -11.54 46.94
N SER A 365 9.63 -12.70 46.82
CA SER A 365 10.69 -12.92 45.83
C SER A 365 10.07 -13.15 44.45
N THR A 366 10.66 -12.56 43.40
CA THR A 366 10.17 -12.75 42.02
C THR A 366 10.52 -14.15 41.52
N ILE A 367 9.51 -14.87 41.02
CA ILE A 367 9.66 -16.18 40.38
C ILE A 367 9.84 -16.02 38.87
N HIS A 368 8.94 -15.28 38.22
CA HIS A 368 8.87 -15.14 36.76
C HIS A 368 8.39 -13.75 36.34
N ARG A 369 8.82 -13.29 35.16
CA ARG A 369 8.28 -12.10 34.49
C ARG A 369 7.96 -12.35 33.02
N MET A 370 6.89 -11.70 32.55
CA MET A 370 6.58 -11.51 31.13
C MET A 370 6.01 -10.10 30.93
N ALA A 371 5.92 -9.64 29.68
CA ALA A 371 5.31 -8.36 29.37
C ALA A 371 4.53 -8.45 28.05
N GLU A 372 3.37 -7.81 28.00
CA GLU A 372 2.58 -7.65 26.77
C GLU A 372 2.45 -6.18 26.41
N ARG A 373 2.28 -5.91 25.10
CA ARG A 373 1.98 -4.56 24.60
C ARG A 373 0.46 -4.40 24.54
N ILE A 374 -0.04 -3.25 24.99
CA ILE A 374 -1.48 -2.96 25.07
C ILE A 374 -1.78 -1.55 24.58
N GLY A 375 -2.99 -1.34 24.07
CA GLY A 375 -3.54 -0.02 23.76
C GLY A 375 -4.86 0.16 24.49
N PHE A 376 -5.05 1.28 25.19
CA PHE A 376 -6.32 1.54 25.90
C PHE A 376 -7.39 1.95 24.89
N ARG A 377 -8.35 1.07 24.62
CA ARG A 377 -9.42 1.28 23.65
C ARG A 377 -10.67 0.47 24.00
N THR A 378 -11.83 0.86 23.48
CA THR A 378 -13.07 0.09 23.65
C THR A 378 -13.84 0.03 22.35
N VAL A 379 -14.17 -1.18 21.92
CA VAL A 379 -14.96 -1.47 20.71
C VAL A 379 -16.39 -1.80 21.13
N GLU A 380 -17.37 -1.26 20.42
CA GLU A 380 -18.79 -1.61 20.62
C GLU A 380 -19.53 -1.71 19.30
N VAL A 381 -20.26 -2.81 19.08
CA VAL A 381 -21.20 -2.95 17.96
C VAL A 381 -22.60 -2.67 18.47
N ARG A 382 -23.08 -1.45 18.19
CA ARG A 382 -24.37 -0.93 18.65
C ARG A 382 -25.43 -1.27 17.61
N GLU A 383 -26.28 -2.25 17.93
CA GLU A 383 -27.32 -2.77 17.04
C GLU A 383 -28.18 -1.66 16.43
N GLN A 384 -28.47 -1.73 15.13
CA GLN A 384 -29.25 -0.73 14.39
C GLN A 384 -28.68 0.72 14.45
N ASP A 385 -27.40 0.87 14.79
CA ASP A 385 -26.75 2.18 14.92
C ASP A 385 -25.34 2.24 14.31
N GLY A 386 -24.42 1.33 14.65
CA GLY A 386 -23.08 1.28 14.03
C GLY A 386 -21.98 0.63 14.87
N ILE A 387 -20.77 0.61 14.30
CA ILE A 387 -19.54 0.17 14.99
C ILE A 387 -18.85 1.39 15.59
N TYR A 388 -18.44 1.29 16.84
CA TYR A 388 -17.78 2.34 17.59
C TYR A 388 -16.43 1.87 18.12
N VAL A 389 -15.44 2.76 18.08
CA VAL A 389 -14.19 2.63 18.84
C VAL A 389 -13.98 3.92 19.60
N ASN A 390 -13.80 3.83 20.92
CA ASN A 390 -13.62 4.97 21.83
C ASN A 390 -14.74 6.01 21.70
N ASP A 391 -16.00 5.55 21.69
CA ASP A 391 -17.23 6.35 21.45
C ASP A 391 -17.35 7.05 20.08
N VAL A 392 -16.38 6.90 19.18
CA VAL A 392 -16.43 7.43 17.80
C VAL A 392 -16.99 6.36 16.85
N ARG A 393 -18.00 6.70 16.03
CA ARG A 393 -18.55 5.80 15.00
C ARG A 393 -17.55 5.66 13.85
N ILE A 394 -17.21 4.43 13.50
CA ILE A 394 -16.17 4.11 12.50
C ILE A 394 -16.76 3.95 11.10
N LYS A 395 -15.97 4.36 10.11
CA LYS A 395 -16.10 3.99 8.69
C LYS A 395 -14.81 3.28 8.30
N TYR A 396 -14.88 1.99 8.00
CA TYR A 396 -13.76 1.21 7.50
C TYR A 396 -13.40 1.63 6.07
N LYS A 397 -12.12 1.95 5.91
CA LYS A 397 -11.38 2.16 4.67
C LYS A 397 -10.44 0.95 4.58
N GLY A 398 -10.97 -0.19 4.16
CA GLY A 398 -10.34 -1.49 4.37
C GLY A 398 -9.96 -2.24 3.09
N VAL A 399 -9.13 -3.27 3.25
CA VAL A 399 -8.80 -4.23 2.18
C VAL A 399 -8.62 -5.63 2.76
N CYS A 400 -8.91 -6.65 1.96
CA CYS A 400 -8.53 -8.03 2.24
C CYS A 400 -7.04 -8.26 1.99
N ARG A 401 -6.37 -9.03 2.84
CA ARG A 401 -4.94 -9.32 2.70
C ARG A 401 -4.61 -10.78 3.00
N HIS A 402 -4.23 -11.51 1.96
CA HIS A 402 -3.50 -12.76 2.11
C HIS A 402 -2.02 -12.52 2.51
N SER A 403 -1.43 -13.38 3.34
CA SER A 403 0.03 -13.40 3.55
C SER A 403 0.68 -14.09 2.36
N PHE A 404 1.24 -13.29 1.45
CA PHE A 404 1.87 -13.74 0.21
C PHE A 404 3.11 -12.91 -0.15
N HIS A 405 4.08 -13.51 -0.84
CA HIS A 405 5.21 -12.86 -1.50
C HIS A 405 5.71 -13.73 -2.68
N PRO A 406 6.01 -13.19 -3.89
CA PRO A 406 6.24 -14.01 -5.08
C PRO A 406 7.37 -15.03 -4.99
N ASP A 407 8.50 -14.70 -4.35
CA ASP A 407 9.64 -15.61 -4.14
C ASP A 407 9.49 -16.52 -2.89
N HIS A 408 8.51 -16.29 -2.02
CA HIS A 408 8.47 -16.90 -0.67
C HIS A 408 7.11 -17.55 -0.32
N GLY A 409 6.11 -17.42 -1.18
CA GLY A 409 4.78 -17.99 -0.98
C GLY A 409 4.15 -17.36 0.25
N ARG A 410 3.76 -18.19 1.23
CA ARG A 410 3.13 -17.72 2.49
C ARG A 410 4.12 -17.37 3.60
N THR A 411 5.42 -17.62 3.39
CA THR A 411 6.44 -17.23 4.37
C THR A 411 6.65 -15.73 4.28
N SER A 412 6.42 -15.00 5.37
CA SER A 412 6.53 -13.54 5.43
C SER A 412 7.66 -13.10 6.38
N SER A 413 7.75 -11.80 6.68
CA SER A 413 8.70 -11.24 7.65
C SER A 413 8.16 -9.97 8.32
N LYS A 414 8.79 -9.56 9.43
CA LYS A 414 8.44 -8.30 10.12
C LYS A 414 8.76 -7.07 9.27
N ASN A 415 9.85 -7.10 8.51
CA ASN A 415 10.24 -6.01 7.60
C ASN A 415 9.20 -5.85 6.47
N PHE A 416 8.79 -6.97 5.85
CA PHE A 416 7.71 -6.99 4.87
C PHE A 416 6.36 -6.54 5.45
N SER A 417 6.07 -6.87 6.72
CA SER A 417 4.86 -6.40 7.39
C SER A 417 4.86 -4.89 7.61
N ILE A 418 6.02 -4.29 7.92
CA ILE A 418 6.19 -2.83 8.03
C ILE A 418 5.96 -2.17 6.67
N GLU A 419 6.49 -2.75 5.59
CA GLU A 419 6.26 -2.27 4.22
C GLU A 419 4.77 -2.29 3.83
N VAL A 420 4.12 -3.45 3.96
CA VAL A 420 2.68 -3.63 3.67
C VAL A 420 1.82 -2.64 4.46
N VAL A 421 2.01 -2.53 5.78
CA VAL A 421 1.20 -1.61 6.59
C VAL A 421 1.49 -0.14 6.24
N ASN A 422 2.70 0.21 5.80
CA ASN A 422 2.95 1.55 5.28
C ASN A 422 2.19 1.81 3.96
N LEU A 423 2.20 0.87 3.01
CA LEU A 423 1.47 0.99 1.74
C LEU A 423 -0.05 1.13 1.96
N LEU A 424 -0.62 0.39 2.91
CA LEU A 424 -2.02 0.55 3.34
C LEU A 424 -2.28 1.98 3.87
N LYS A 425 -1.39 2.50 4.71
CA LYS A 425 -1.51 3.86 5.29
C LYS A 425 -1.31 4.96 4.25
N ASP A 426 -0.47 4.73 3.23
CA ASP A 426 -0.30 5.66 2.08
C ASP A 426 -1.52 5.71 1.15
N MET A 427 -2.39 4.69 1.20
CA MET A 427 -3.73 4.72 0.57
C MET A 427 -4.82 5.32 1.48
N ASN A 428 -4.44 5.96 2.60
CA ASN A 428 -5.35 6.47 3.65
C ASN A 428 -6.27 5.39 4.28
N MET A 429 -5.88 4.11 4.22
CA MET A 429 -6.64 3.02 4.84
C MET A 429 -6.58 3.06 6.37
N ASN A 430 -7.62 2.53 7.01
CA ASN A 430 -7.67 2.40 8.47
C ASN A 430 -7.98 0.98 8.96
N ALA A 431 -8.21 0.02 8.06
CA ALA A 431 -8.51 -1.37 8.41
C ALA A 431 -7.90 -2.39 7.43
N VAL A 432 -7.74 -3.63 7.87
CA VAL A 432 -7.43 -4.80 7.04
C VAL A 432 -8.26 -6.00 7.51
N ARG A 433 -8.71 -6.85 6.58
CA ARG A 433 -9.34 -8.14 6.86
C ARG A 433 -8.37 -9.27 6.52
N MET A 434 -8.25 -10.22 7.44
CA MET A 434 -7.32 -11.35 7.33
C MET A 434 -7.91 -12.53 6.55
N SER A 435 -8.32 -12.26 5.31
CA SER A 435 -8.70 -13.29 4.35
C SER A 435 -7.60 -14.36 4.25
N HIS A 436 -7.84 -15.65 4.44
CA HIS A 436 -8.98 -16.28 5.11
C HIS A 436 -8.45 -17.18 6.23
N TYR A 437 -7.64 -16.60 7.10
CA TYR A 437 -6.83 -17.27 8.13
C TYR A 437 -6.09 -16.25 9.00
N PRO A 438 -5.73 -16.59 10.25
CA PRO A 438 -5.04 -15.64 11.13
C PRO A 438 -3.63 -15.28 10.63
N PRO A 439 -3.19 -14.03 10.84
CA PRO A 439 -1.92 -13.49 10.36
C PRO A 439 -0.71 -14.05 11.07
N ASP A 440 0.46 -13.71 10.54
CA ASP A 440 1.73 -13.86 11.24
C ASP A 440 1.78 -12.89 12.44
N ARG A 441 2.20 -13.33 13.63
CA ARG A 441 2.21 -12.48 14.85
C ARG A 441 2.85 -11.11 14.62
N HIS A 442 3.95 -11.06 13.87
CA HIS A 442 4.67 -9.83 13.56
C HIS A 442 3.90 -8.83 12.68
N PHE A 443 2.80 -9.23 12.04
CA PHE A 443 1.91 -8.34 11.29
C PHE A 443 0.95 -7.60 12.23
N LEU A 444 0.29 -8.31 13.15
CA LEU A 444 -0.52 -7.68 14.22
C LEU A 444 0.32 -6.74 15.09
N ASP A 445 1.53 -7.18 15.42
CA ASP A 445 2.57 -6.41 16.09
C ASP A 445 2.84 -5.04 15.42
N VAL A 446 2.71 -4.98 14.09
CA VAL A 446 2.91 -3.78 13.27
C VAL A 446 1.61 -2.97 13.13
N CYS A 447 0.45 -3.63 12.95
CA CYS A 447 -0.86 -2.98 12.95
C CYS A 447 -1.12 -2.21 14.27
N ASP A 448 -0.76 -2.78 15.41
CA ASP A 448 -0.77 -2.11 16.71
C ASP A 448 0.11 -0.86 16.76
N SER A 449 1.27 -0.91 16.08
CA SER A 449 2.34 0.10 16.20
C SER A 449 2.20 1.25 15.21
N LEU A 450 1.68 0.99 14.01
CA LEU A 450 1.46 1.98 12.94
C LEU A 450 0.00 2.43 12.84
N GLY A 451 -0.90 1.83 13.63
CA GLY A 451 -2.30 2.21 13.73
C GLY A 451 -3.14 1.72 12.55
N LEU A 452 -3.54 0.45 12.59
CA LEU A 452 -4.48 -0.16 11.65
C LEU A 452 -5.45 -1.07 12.40
N PHE A 453 -6.75 -0.98 12.11
CA PHE A 453 -7.73 -1.95 12.61
C PHE A 453 -7.59 -3.29 11.90
N VAL A 454 -7.85 -4.39 12.61
CA VAL A 454 -7.83 -5.75 12.04
C VAL A 454 -9.17 -6.44 12.28
N LEU A 455 -9.71 -7.06 11.23
CA LEU A 455 -10.67 -8.17 11.30
C LEU A 455 -9.86 -9.45 11.17
N ASP A 456 -9.84 -10.26 12.23
CA ASP A 456 -9.01 -11.47 12.31
C ASP A 456 -9.86 -12.73 12.19
N GLU A 457 -9.49 -13.64 11.29
CA GLU A 457 -10.41 -14.62 10.69
C GLU A 457 -9.99 -16.05 10.99
N LEU A 458 -10.83 -16.79 11.73
CA LEU A 458 -10.69 -18.25 11.87
C LEU A 458 -10.77 -18.87 10.47
N ALA A 459 -9.77 -19.66 10.08
CA ALA A 459 -9.61 -20.03 8.67
C ALA A 459 -10.75 -20.90 8.14
N GLY A 460 -11.09 -20.73 6.86
CA GLY A 460 -12.05 -21.57 6.16
C GLY A 460 -12.65 -20.87 4.95
N TRP A 461 -12.89 -21.60 3.86
CA TRP A 461 -13.47 -21.05 2.64
C TRP A 461 -14.58 -21.96 2.10
N GLN A 462 -15.80 -21.45 2.07
CA GLN A 462 -17.02 -22.14 1.62
C GLN A 462 -17.31 -23.46 2.37
N LEU A 463 -18.37 -24.17 1.99
CA LEU A 463 -18.76 -25.44 2.63
C LEU A 463 -18.06 -26.65 1.98
N PRO A 464 -17.64 -27.67 2.76
CA PRO A 464 -17.88 -27.83 4.20
C PRO A 464 -16.83 -27.17 5.10
N SER A 465 -17.32 -26.60 6.22
CA SER A 465 -16.50 -26.08 7.33
C SER A 465 -15.66 -27.16 8.02
N TYR A 466 -14.73 -26.75 8.90
CA TYR A 466 -14.15 -27.63 9.92
C TYR A 466 -15.24 -28.39 10.72
N ASP A 467 -14.90 -29.58 11.20
CA ASP A 467 -15.67 -30.23 12.27
C ASP A 467 -15.54 -29.46 13.61
N SER A 468 -16.45 -29.74 14.54
CA SER A 468 -16.55 -29.03 15.83
C SER A 468 -15.57 -29.48 16.91
N VAL A 469 -14.67 -30.44 16.62
CA VAL A 469 -13.55 -30.83 17.48
C VAL A 469 -12.30 -30.07 17.05
N VAL A 470 -11.95 -30.10 15.76
CA VAL A 470 -10.78 -29.36 15.24
C VAL A 470 -11.03 -27.87 15.23
N GLY A 471 -12.18 -27.39 14.70
CA GLY A 471 -12.48 -25.95 14.66
C GLY A 471 -12.45 -25.28 16.03
N ARG A 472 -12.90 -25.97 17.09
CA ARG A 472 -12.78 -25.50 18.49
C ARG A 472 -11.34 -25.40 18.98
N LYS A 473 -10.49 -26.37 18.64
CA LYS A 473 -9.07 -26.36 19.00
C LYS A 473 -8.34 -25.20 18.34
N LEU A 474 -8.55 -25.02 17.03
CA LEU A 474 -7.93 -23.95 16.25
C LEU A 474 -8.42 -22.56 16.68
N LEU A 475 -9.72 -22.42 17.01
CA LEU A 475 -10.28 -21.21 17.62
C LEU A 475 -9.64 -20.92 19.00
N GLN A 476 -9.46 -21.93 19.84
CA GLN A 476 -8.79 -21.76 21.13
C GLN A 476 -7.31 -21.36 20.96
N GLU A 477 -6.61 -21.91 19.98
CA GLU A 477 -5.22 -21.58 19.67
C GLU A 477 -5.10 -20.14 19.16
N MET A 478 -5.93 -19.72 18.20
CA MET A 478 -6.02 -18.34 17.70
C MET A 478 -6.31 -17.33 18.81
N ILE A 479 -7.42 -17.50 19.55
CA ILE A 479 -7.77 -16.54 20.63
C ILE A 479 -6.74 -16.58 21.77
N ALA A 480 -6.06 -17.70 22.03
CA ALA A 480 -5.00 -17.74 23.04
C ALA A 480 -3.72 -16.99 22.64
N HIS A 481 -3.46 -16.87 21.33
CA HIS A 481 -2.34 -16.15 20.73
C HIS A 481 -2.67 -14.65 20.55
N ASP A 482 -3.81 -14.33 19.95
CA ASP A 482 -4.07 -13.00 19.36
C ASP A 482 -4.89 -12.03 20.25
N VAL A 483 -5.55 -12.51 21.30
CA VAL A 483 -6.52 -11.74 22.12
C VAL A 483 -6.02 -10.38 22.63
N ASN A 484 -4.72 -10.22 22.87
CA ASN A 484 -4.15 -9.02 23.48
C ASN A 484 -3.94 -7.84 22.50
N HIS A 485 -3.96 -8.07 21.19
CA HIS A 485 -3.66 -7.04 20.19
C HIS A 485 -4.77 -5.95 20.13
N PRO A 486 -4.45 -4.67 20.43
CA PRO A 486 -5.42 -3.56 20.34
C PRO A 486 -5.87 -3.22 18.92
N SER A 487 -5.16 -3.70 17.89
CA SER A 487 -5.58 -3.58 16.48
C SER A 487 -6.81 -4.42 16.13
N ILE A 488 -6.94 -5.63 16.66
CA ILE A 488 -8.07 -6.54 16.35
C ILE A 488 -9.36 -5.99 16.96
N VAL A 489 -10.28 -5.50 16.12
CA VAL A 489 -11.57 -4.93 16.55
C VAL A 489 -12.71 -5.93 16.52
N MET A 490 -12.63 -6.93 15.65
CA MET A 490 -13.65 -7.95 15.40
C MET A 490 -12.99 -9.28 15.08
N TRP A 491 -13.71 -10.36 15.34
CA TRP A 491 -13.35 -11.70 14.89
C TRP A 491 -14.26 -12.10 13.72
N ASP A 492 -13.71 -12.79 12.73
CA ASP A 492 -14.48 -13.35 11.62
C ASP A 492 -14.41 -14.89 11.72
N ASN A 493 -15.54 -15.58 11.52
CA ASN A 493 -15.60 -17.05 11.47
C ASN A 493 -15.64 -17.47 9.99
N ALA A 494 -14.48 -17.78 9.40
CA ALA A 494 -14.31 -18.25 8.02
C ALA A 494 -14.95 -17.36 6.92
N ASN A 495 -14.95 -17.83 5.68
CA ASN A 495 -15.48 -17.11 4.51
C ASN A 495 -16.58 -17.88 3.75
N GLU A 496 -17.50 -17.14 3.13
CA GLU A 496 -18.47 -17.60 2.11
C GLU A 496 -19.25 -18.90 2.43
N GLY A 497 -19.61 -19.07 3.71
CA GLY A 497 -20.38 -20.21 4.22
C GLY A 497 -19.54 -21.26 4.95
N GLY A 498 -18.21 -21.11 5.00
CA GLY A 498 -17.30 -22.02 5.70
C GLY A 498 -17.33 -21.93 7.23
N TRP A 499 -18.17 -21.07 7.82
CA TRP A 499 -18.36 -21.00 9.27
C TRP A 499 -19.06 -22.23 9.82
N ASN A 500 -18.70 -22.60 11.05
CA ASN A 500 -19.41 -23.60 11.82
C ASN A 500 -20.06 -22.94 13.06
N THR A 501 -21.37 -22.74 13.01
CA THR A 501 -22.11 -22.00 14.05
C THR A 501 -22.19 -22.71 15.40
N VAL A 502 -21.76 -23.99 15.45
CA VAL A 502 -21.72 -24.80 16.67
C VAL A 502 -20.73 -24.24 17.71
N TYR A 503 -19.83 -23.32 17.32
CA TYR A 503 -18.89 -22.64 18.22
C TYR A 503 -18.85 -21.11 18.10
N ASP A 504 -19.87 -20.45 17.52
CA ASP A 504 -19.92 -18.97 17.47
C ASP A 504 -19.86 -18.31 18.87
N GLN A 505 -20.49 -18.95 19.87
CA GLN A 505 -20.47 -18.48 21.26
C GLN A 505 -19.10 -18.68 21.93
N ASP A 506 -18.31 -19.68 21.51
CA ASP A 506 -17.00 -19.99 22.08
C ASP A 506 -16.02 -18.81 21.89
N PHE A 507 -16.10 -18.06 20.79
CA PHE A 507 -15.35 -16.81 20.60
C PHE A 507 -15.56 -15.83 21.77
N LYS A 508 -16.84 -15.60 22.14
CA LYS A 508 -17.25 -14.67 23.21
C LYS A 508 -16.93 -15.21 24.62
N GLU A 509 -16.71 -16.51 24.78
CA GLU A 509 -16.26 -17.13 26.04
C GLU A 509 -14.72 -17.15 26.19
N LEU A 510 -13.99 -17.19 25.07
CA LEU A 510 -12.52 -17.19 25.03
C LEU A 510 -11.92 -15.77 25.07
N ASP A 511 -12.56 -14.79 24.42
CA ASP A 511 -12.13 -13.39 24.38
C ASP A 511 -12.58 -12.61 25.63
N ILE A 512 -11.62 -12.20 26.46
CA ILE A 512 -11.87 -11.38 27.65
C ILE A 512 -12.53 -10.02 27.33
N GLN A 513 -12.35 -9.50 26.11
CA GLN A 513 -12.93 -8.23 25.65
C GLN A 513 -14.35 -8.40 25.09
N GLN A 514 -14.79 -9.65 24.83
CA GLN A 514 -16.09 -9.98 24.20
C GLN A 514 -16.36 -9.19 22.91
N ARG A 515 -15.39 -9.18 21.98
CA ARG A 515 -15.58 -8.60 20.64
C ARG A 515 -16.69 -9.33 19.88
N GLU A 516 -17.28 -8.61 18.93
CA GLU A 516 -18.28 -9.16 18.01
C GLU A 516 -17.64 -10.17 17.04
N VAL A 517 -18.42 -11.16 16.63
CA VAL A 517 -18.08 -12.13 15.58
C VAL A 517 -18.89 -11.80 14.32
N ASN A 518 -18.24 -11.80 13.14
CA ASN A 518 -18.94 -11.76 11.85
C ASN A 518 -18.92 -13.13 11.17
N HIS A 519 -19.89 -13.33 10.27
CA HIS A 519 -19.81 -14.33 9.20
C HIS A 519 -19.66 -13.56 7.87
N PRO A 520 -18.43 -13.31 7.37
CA PRO A 520 -18.16 -12.68 6.07
C PRO A 520 -19.05 -13.23 4.94
N TRP A 521 -19.46 -12.42 3.97
CA TRP A 521 -20.52 -12.72 2.98
C TRP A 521 -21.94 -12.86 3.56
N GLY A 522 -22.07 -13.18 4.84
CA GLY A 522 -23.33 -13.44 5.52
C GLY A 522 -23.92 -12.23 6.27
N ALA A 523 -25.06 -12.47 6.90
CA ALA A 523 -25.63 -11.61 7.92
C ALA A 523 -25.67 -12.37 9.24
N HIS A 524 -25.03 -11.80 10.28
CA HIS A 524 -24.84 -12.44 11.59
C HIS A 524 -25.14 -11.44 12.70
N GLU A 525 -25.91 -11.85 13.71
CA GLU A 525 -26.42 -11.00 14.82
C GLU A 525 -26.81 -9.56 14.40
N LYS A 526 -25.86 -8.61 14.49
CA LYS A 526 -26.07 -7.17 14.26
C LYS A 526 -25.60 -6.69 12.88
N THR A 527 -24.85 -7.49 12.13
CA THR A 527 -24.12 -7.08 10.92
C THR A 527 -24.63 -7.76 9.65
N ASN A 528 -24.32 -7.16 8.50
CA ASN A 528 -24.55 -7.68 7.16
C ASN A 528 -23.31 -7.38 6.31
N THR A 529 -22.66 -8.43 5.83
CA THR A 529 -21.32 -8.38 5.22
C THR A 529 -21.26 -8.92 3.79
N ALA A 530 -22.42 -9.00 3.12
CA ALA A 530 -22.56 -9.48 1.74
C ALA A 530 -21.51 -8.92 0.78
N HIS A 531 -20.89 -9.80 -0.01
CA HIS A 531 -19.82 -9.45 -0.95
C HIS A 531 -20.36 -8.95 -2.30
N TYR A 532 -19.55 -8.17 -3.01
CA TYR A 532 -19.72 -7.80 -4.42
C TYR A 532 -21.15 -7.37 -4.75
N VAL A 533 -21.72 -6.50 -3.92
CA VAL A 533 -23.08 -5.98 -4.11
C VAL A 533 -23.13 -4.99 -5.28
N ASN A 534 -24.22 -5.00 -6.04
CA ASN A 534 -24.47 -3.95 -7.04
C ASN A 534 -24.68 -2.61 -6.33
N TYR A 535 -24.37 -1.48 -6.98
CA TYR A 535 -24.55 -0.16 -6.39
C TYR A 535 -25.98 0.06 -5.85
N ASP A 536 -27.00 -0.42 -6.59
CA ASP A 536 -28.42 -0.30 -6.20
C ASP A 536 -28.80 -1.10 -4.93
N TYR A 537 -27.99 -2.06 -4.48
CA TYR A 537 -28.17 -2.69 -3.17
C TYR A 537 -28.13 -1.64 -2.04
N LEU A 538 -27.24 -0.65 -2.19
CA LEU A 538 -27.14 0.49 -1.28
C LEU A 538 -28.33 1.45 -1.40
N ALA A 539 -29.20 1.35 -2.40
CA ALA A 539 -30.44 2.11 -2.46
C ALA A 539 -31.52 1.58 -1.48
N GLY A 540 -31.22 0.51 -0.74
CA GLY A 540 -32.14 -0.13 0.21
C GLY A 540 -32.80 -1.40 -0.33
N ASP A 541 -32.38 -1.88 -1.51
CA ASP A 541 -32.92 -3.09 -2.16
C ASP A 541 -32.34 -4.39 -1.57
N HIS A 542 -32.29 -4.48 -0.24
CA HIS A 542 -31.75 -5.63 0.48
C HIS A 542 -32.63 -6.04 1.67
N PHE A 543 -32.68 -7.34 1.95
CA PHE A 543 -33.61 -7.93 2.93
C PHE A 543 -33.22 -7.72 4.40
N ALA A 544 -32.11 -7.03 4.68
CA ALA A 544 -31.62 -6.71 6.02
C ALA A 544 -31.41 -5.19 6.26
N PRO A 545 -32.41 -4.32 6.01
CA PRO A 545 -32.28 -2.85 5.99
C PRO A 545 -32.19 -2.21 7.40
N ARG A 546 -31.65 -2.95 8.35
CA ARG A 546 -31.51 -2.60 9.78
C ARG A 546 -30.20 -3.11 10.39
N SER A 547 -29.59 -4.14 9.80
CA SER A 547 -28.24 -4.57 10.17
C SER A 547 -27.23 -3.50 9.80
N ILE A 548 -26.14 -3.41 10.56
CA ILE A 548 -25.00 -2.57 10.20
C ILE A 548 -24.37 -3.18 8.94
N PHE A 549 -24.27 -2.41 7.86
CA PHE A 549 -23.76 -2.91 6.59
C PHE A 549 -22.28 -2.54 6.38
N PHE A 550 -21.43 -3.52 6.13
CA PHE A 550 -20.09 -3.29 5.59
C PHE A 550 -19.67 -4.54 4.81
N PRO A 551 -19.49 -4.45 3.49
CA PRO A 551 -19.11 -5.62 2.71
C PRO A 551 -17.68 -6.02 3.09
N THR A 552 -17.49 -7.28 3.49
CA THR A 552 -16.16 -7.84 3.77
C THR A 552 -15.34 -8.07 2.50
N GLU A 553 -15.98 -7.99 1.32
CA GLU A 553 -15.37 -7.88 -0.01
C GLU A 553 -16.28 -7.02 -0.92
N LEU A 554 -15.84 -5.81 -1.29
CA LEU A 554 -16.67 -4.75 -1.90
C LEU A 554 -16.61 -4.73 -3.43
N ILE A 555 -15.41 -4.53 -3.97
CA ILE A 555 -15.07 -4.36 -5.39
C ILE A 555 -13.84 -5.24 -5.65
N HIS A 556 -13.79 -5.82 -6.85
CA HIS A 556 -12.84 -6.87 -7.22
C HIS A 556 -11.82 -6.40 -8.27
N GLY A 557 -10.54 -6.59 -7.98
CA GLY A 557 -9.41 -5.97 -8.68
C GLY A 557 -8.82 -6.66 -9.91
N LEU A 558 -9.54 -7.57 -10.59
CA LEU A 558 -8.94 -8.36 -11.67
C LEU A 558 -8.21 -7.49 -12.72
N TYR A 559 -6.90 -7.68 -12.85
CA TYR A 559 -5.99 -6.94 -13.74
C TYR A 559 -6.03 -5.39 -13.54
N ASP A 560 -6.25 -4.94 -12.30
CA ASP A 560 -6.71 -3.59 -11.90
C ASP A 560 -7.70 -2.93 -12.88
N GLY A 561 -8.58 -3.75 -13.44
CA GLY A 561 -9.71 -3.27 -14.21
C GLY A 561 -10.79 -2.63 -13.35
N GLY A 562 -10.72 -2.74 -12.02
CA GLY A 562 -11.90 -2.55 -11.16
C GLY A 562 -11.75 -1.80 -9.83
N LEU A 563 -10.60 -1.81 -9.15
CA LEU A 563 -10.56 -1.45 -7.71
C LEU A 563 -10.93 -0.01 -7.38
N GLY A 564 -10.45 0.94 -8.17
CA GLY A 564 -10.86 2.35 -8.11
C GLY A 564 -12.13 2.67 -8.92
N ALA A 565 -12.67 1.72 -9.68
CA ALA A 565 -13.76 1.95 -10.64
C ALA A 565 -15.13 1.91 -9.95
N GLY A 566 -15.85 3.04 -9.97
CA GLY A 566 -17.10 3.23 -9.23
C GLY A 566 -16.92 3.38 -7.70
N LEU A 567 -15.69 3.23 -7.18
CA LEU A 567 -15.40 3.33 -5.75
C LEU A 567 -15.83 4.68 -5.15
N GLU A 568 -15.80 5.77 -5.91
CA GLU A 568 -16.31 7.06 -5.44
C GLU A 568 -17.82 7.04 -5.20
N ASP A 569 -18.61 6.46 -6.12
CA ASP A 569 -20.07 6.35 -5.95
C ASP A 569 -20.40 5.49 -4.73
N PHE A 570 -19.81 4.29 -4.63
CA PHE A 570 -19.97 3.41 -3.46
C PHE A 570 -19.56 4.12 -2.16
N TRP A 571 -18.39 4.75 -2.12
CA TRP A 571 -17.89 5.44 -0.93
C TRP A 571 -18.75 6.62 -0.53
N LEU A 572 -19.19 7.48 -1.47
CA LEU A 572 -20.08 8.59 -1.17
C LEU A 572 -21.46 8.11 -0.70
N ARG A 573 -22.00 7.03 -1.26
CA ARG A 573 -23.27 6.44 -0.82
C ARG A 573 -23.16 5.85 0.59
N MET A 574 -22.10 5.10 0.89
CA MET A 574 -21.83 4.51 2.22
C MET A 574 -21.42 5.55 3.26
N TRP A 575 -20.73 6.63 2.88
CA TRP A 575 -20.33 7.71 3.78
C TRP A 575 -21.56 8.43 4.34
N ASN A 576 -22.51 8.77 3.46
CA ASN A 576 -23.75 9.47 3.81
C ASN A 576 -24.84 8.56 4.40
N ASP A 577 -24.64 7.24 4.44
CA ASP A 577 -25.54 6.33 5.15
C ASP A 577 -25.18 6.19 6.63
N PRO A 578 -26.12 6.28 7.58
CA PRO A 578 -25.82 6.09 8.99
C PRO A 578 -25.54 4.62 9.37
N LEU A 579 -26.12 3.63 8.67
CA LEU A 579 -26.00 2.20 8.97
C LEU A 579 -24.84 1.52 8.24
N CYS A 580 -24.31 2.13 7.17
CA CYS A 580 -23.10 1.61 6.53
C CYS A 580 -21.86 1.94 7.37
N ALA A 581 -21.02 0.95 7.66
CA ALA A 581 -19.78 1.10 8.43
C ALA A 581 -18.51 1.12 7.55
N GLY A 582 -18.64 1.46 6.26
CA GLY A 582 -17.53 1.39 5.28
C GLY A 582 -17.48 0.02 4.60
N GLY A 583 -16.30 -0.46 4.22
CA GLY A 583 -16.12 -1.78 3.58
C GLY A 583 -14.67 -2.13 3.29
N PHE A 584 -14.45 -3.34 2.75
CA PHE A 584 -13.14 -3.91 2.45
C PHE A 584 -13.00 -4.24 0.95
N LEU A 585 -11.93 -3.80 0.30
CA LEU A 585 -11.65 -4.09 -1.11
C LEU A 585 -10.97 -5.47 -1.30
N TRP A 586 -11.15 -6.10 -2.47
CA TRP A 586 -10.48 -7.35 -2.84
C TRP A 586 -9.55 -7.14 -4.06
N VAL A 587 -8.23 -7.29 -3.97
CA VAL A 587 -7.38 -7.63 -2.80
C VAL A 587 -6.16 -6.69 -2.73
N PHE A 588 -5.36 -6.76 -1.66
CA PHE A 588 -4.22 -5.83 -1.46
C PHE A 588 -3.20 -5.84 -2.62
N ALA A 589 -2.73 -7.01 -3.06
CA ALA A 589 -1.71 -7.17 -4.09
C ALA A 589 -1.88 -8.50 -4.84
N ASP A 590 -1.35 -8.60 -6.06
CA ASP A 590 -1.43 -9.80 -6.91
C ASP A 590 -0.70 -11.01 -6.29
N GLU A 591 -1.41 -12.14 -6.17
CA GLU A 591 -0.81 -13.42 -5.75
C GLU A 591 -0.17 -14.18 -6.92
N SER A 592 0.57 -13.48 -7.78
CA SER A 592 1.36 -14.13 -8.83
C SER A 592 2.59 -14.81 -8.23
N VAL A 593 2.60 -16.14 -8.20
CA VAL A 593 3.70 -16.93 -7.64
C VAL A 593 4.86 -17.01 -8.64
N LYS A 594 6.08 -16.71 -8.20
CA LYS A 594 7.28 -16.91 -9.01
C LYS A 594 7.70 -18.37 -8.91
N ARG A 595 7.47 -19.14 -9.97
CA ARG A 595 7.67 -20.60 -9.92
C ARG A 595 9.12 -21.01 -10.08
N THR A 596 9.64 -21.75 -9.11
CA THR A 596 11.00 -22.32 -9.12
C THR A 596 11.22 -23.35 -10.24
N ASP A 597 10.15 -23.95 -10.78
CA ASP A 597 10.21 -24.99 -11.83
C ASP A 597 10.32 -24.46 -13.27
N THR A 598 9.87 -23.22 -13.50
CA THR A 598 9.71 -22.62 -14.84
C THR A 598 10.29 -21.21 -14.95
N GLY A 599 10.63 -20.57 -13.82
CA GLY A 599 11.16 -19.21 -13.76
C GLY A 599 10.14 -18.12 -14.12
N LYS A 600 8.84 -18.45 -14.17
CA LYS A 600 7.76 -17.54 -14.56
C LYS A 600 7.01 -17.03 -13.33
N MET A 601 6.42 -15.85 -13.47
CA MET A 601 5.26 -15.45 -12.67
C MET A 601 4.05 -16.28 -13.15
N ASP A 602 3.26 -16.81 -12.22
CA ASP A 602 2.06 -17.61 -12.49
C ASP A 602 0.93 -17.15 -11.57
N SER A 603 -0.20 -16.76 -12.16
CA SER A 603 -1.38 -16.20 -11.50
C SER A 603 -2.59 -17.16 -11.51
N ASP A 604 -2.36 -18.44 -11.84
CA ASP A 604 -3.39 -19.44 -12.16
C ASP A 604 -4.43 -18.91 -13.18
N GLY A 605 -3.95 -18.16 -14.17
CA GLY A 605 -4.78 -17.45 -15.13
C GLY A 605 -5.34 -16.15 -14.55
N ASN A 606 -6.65 -16.12 -14.28
CA ASN A 606 -7.39 -14.96 -13.77
C ASN A 606 -7.93 -15.19 -12.33
N HIS A 607 -7.34 -16.12 -11.57
CA HIS A 607 -7.72 -16.37 -10.18
C HIS A 607 -6.94 -15.51 -9.17
N ALA A 608 -5.64 -15.28 -9.38
CA ALA A 608 -4.76 -14.55 -8.46
C ALA A 608 -4.33 -13.09 -8.83
N PRO A 609 -4.55 -12.54 -10.06
CA PRO A 609 -4.09 -11.18 -10.40
C PRO A 609 -5.19 -10.14 -10.12
N ASP A 610 -5.49 -9.94 -8.83
CA ASP A 610 -6.64 -9.18 -8.35
C ASP A 610 -6.27 -7.97 -7.45
N GLY A 611 -5.01 -7.55 -7.47
CA GLY A 611 -4.43 -6.59 -6.54
C GLY A 611 -4.74 -5.11 -6.81
N ILE A 612 -4.56 -4.28 -5.78
CA ILE A 612 -4.33 -2.81 -5.93
C ILE A 612 -2.88 -2.53 -6.38
N LEU A 613 -2.02 -3.52 -6.18
CA LEU A 613 -0.59 -3.49 -6.41
C LEU A 613 -0.16 -4.75 -7.16
N GLY A 614 0.88 -4.62 -7.98
CA GLY A 614 1.52 -5.75 -8.63
C GLY A 614 2.20 -6.71 -7.63
N PRO A 615 2.75 -7.84 -8.12
CA PRO A 615 3.23 -8.93 -7.26
C PRO A 615 4.39 -8.55 -6.32
N TYR A 616 5.22 -7.58 -6.70
CA TYR A 616 6.30 -7.01 -5.86
C TYR A 616 5.91 -5.62 -5.33
N HIS A 617 4.62 -5.40 -5.12
CA HIS A 617 4.02 -4.15 -4.67
C HIS A 617 4.19 -2.96 -5.64
N GLU A 618 4.32 -3.23 -6.94
CA GLU A 618 4.32 -2.20 -7.97
C GLU A 618 3.01 -1.38 -7.90
N LYS A 619 3.10 -0.04 -7.79
CA LYS A 619 1.92 0.81 -7.62
C LYS A 619 1.12 0.89 -8.92
N GLU A 620 -0.10 0.36 -8.90
CA GLU A 620 -1.03 0.46 -10.02
C GLU A 620 -1.97 1.67 -9.85
N ALA A 621 -2.73 1.99 -10.90
CA ALA A 621 -3.50 3.23 -10.96
C ALA A 621 -4.59 3.34 -9.87
N SER A 622 -5.15 2.23 -9.40
CA SER A 622 -6.09 2.25 -8.28
C SER A 622 -5.47 2.63 -6.94
N PHE A 623 -4.17 2.43 -6.70
CA PHE A 623 -3.49 2.87 -5.47
C PHE A 623 -3.73 4.38 -5.21
N TYR A 624 -3.45 5.19 -6.22
CA TYR A 624 -3.61 6.65 -6.17
C TYR A 624 -5.09 7.06 -6.18
N THR A 625 -5.94 6.29 -6.87
CA THR A 625 -7.39 6.51 -6.88
C THR A 625 -7.97 6.35 -5.47
N ILE A 626 -7.65 5.23 -4.81
CA ILE A 626 -8.08 4.92 -3.43
C ILE A 626 -7.54 5.97 -2.48
N ARG A 627 -6.25 6.34 -2.59
CA ARG A 627 -5.63 7.40 -1.81
C ARG A 627 -6.44 8.70 -1.85
N GLU A 628 -6.86 9.17 -3.04
CA GLU A 628 -7.65 10.40 -3.16
C GLU A 628 -9.09 10.24 -2.62
N ILE A 629 -9.78 9.13 -2.92
CA ILE A 629 -11.18 8.91 -2.51
C ILE A 629 -11.30 8.75 -0.99
N TRP A 630 -10.31 8.11 -0.36
CA TRP A 630 -10.26 7.83 1.08
C TRP A 630 -9.45 8.84 1.89
N ALA A 631 -8.86 9.86 1.26
CA ALA A 631 -8.26 10.99 1.96
C ALA A 631 -9.22 11.56 3.03
N PRO A 632 -8.75 11.79 4.27
CA PRO A 632 -9.60 12.28 5.37
C PRO A 632 -9.90 13.79 5.27
N ILE A 633 -9.53 14.45 4.17
CA ILE A 633 -9.96 15.81 3.83
C ILE A 633 -10.61 15.72 2.45
N HIS A 634 -11.92 16.01 2.40
CA HIS A 634 -12.69 15.94 1.16
C HIS A 634 -12.99 17.36 0.66
N PHE A 635 -12.63 17.64 -0.59
CA PHE A 635 -12.94 18.88 -1.29
C PHE A 635 -14.24 18.75 -2.09
N GLU A 636 -15.10 19.78 -2.08
CA GLU A 636 -16.17 19.88 -3.08
C GLU A 636 -15.59 20.05 -4.50
N THR A 637 -16.20 19.42 -5.50
CA THR A 637 -15.80 19.55 -6.91
C THR A 637 -15.87 21.01 -7.36
N ARG A 638 -14.71 21.61 -7.66
CA ARG A 638 -14.57 23.00 -8.08
C ARG A 638 -13.55 23.12 -9.21
N TYR A 639 -13.86 23.97 -10.19
CA TYR A 639 -12.93 24.45 -11.21
C TYR A 639 -12.40 25.83 -10.79
N ILE A 640 -11.19 26.16 -11.22
CA ILE A 640 -10.67 27.53 -11.15
C ILE A 640 -11.17 28.26 -12.39
N THR A 641 -11.68 29.47 -12.21
CA THR A 641 -12.14 30.39 -13.26
C THR A 641 -11.58 31.79 -12.93
N PRO A 642 -11.62 32.78 -13.84
CA PRO A 642 -11.14 34.13 -13.55
C PRO A 642 -11.74 34.77 -12.28
N GLU A 643 -12.94 34.34 -11.88
CA GLU A 643 -13.67 34.77 -10.67
C GLU A 643 -13.36 33.94 -9.41
N PHE A 644 -12.37 33.04 -9.44
CA PHE A 644 -11.99 32.23 -8.29
C PHE A 644 -11.55 33.09 -7.11
N ASP A 645 -12.14 32.82 -5.93
CA ASP A 645 -12.04 33.66 -4.74
C ASP A 645 -11.03 33.12 -3.69
N GLY A 646 -10.14 32.21 -4.11
CA GLY A 646 -9.15 31.54 -3.27
C GLY A 646 -9.69 30.40 -2.41
N LYS A 647 -11.01 30.15 -2.40
CA LYS A 647 -11.66 29.27 -1.41
C LYS A 647 -11.99 27.88 -1.95
N PHE A 648 -11.75 26.87 -1.14
CA PHE A 648 -12.31 25.54 -1.29
C PHE A 648 -13.23 25.26 -0.11
N ARG A 649 -14.38 24.62 -0.37
CA ARG A 649 -15.18 24.02 0.69
C ARG A 649 -14.65 22.63 0.96
N ILE A 650 -14.48 22.31 2.23
CA ILE A 650 -13.89 21.06 2.69
C ILE A 650 -14.72 20.41 3.79
N GLN A 651 -14.63 19.08 3.90
CA GLN A 651 -15.13 18.29 5.02
C GLN A 651 -13.96 17.58 5.71
N ASN A 652 -13.92 17.65 7.05
CA ASN A 652 -13.07 16.76 7.84
C ASN A 652 -13.71 15.35 7.88
N ARG A 653 -12.96 14.36 7.38
CA ARG A 653 -13.30 12.93 7.32
C ARG A 653 -12.27 12.04 8.04
N PHE A 654 -11.53 12.60 8.99
CA PHE A 654 -10.90 11.85 10.07
C PHE A 654 -11.96 11.34 11.06
N HIS A 655 -11.57 10.41 11.93
CA HIS A 655 -12.36 9.92 13.06
C HIS A 655 -11.96 10.62 14.37
N TYR A 656 -10.68 10.97 14.55
CA TYR A 656 -10.15 11.51 15.82
C TYR A 656 -9.39 12.83 15.69
N THR A 657 -8.94 13.19 14.49
CA THR A 657 -8.04 14.33 14.23
C THR A 657 -8.78 15.61 13.84
N THR A 658 -8.47 16.71 14.52
CA THR A 658 -8.89 18.09 14.18
C THR A 658 -7.94 18.68 13.13
N LEU A 659 -8.44 19.43 12.14
CA LEU A 659 -7.62 19.85 10.99
C LEU A 659 -6.49 20.84 11.31
N ASP A 660 -6.49 21.50 12.47
CA ASP A 660 -5.38 22.34 12.92
C ASP A 660 -4.14 21.56 13.37
N GLN A 661 -4.28 20.24 13.55
CA GLN A 661 -3.17 19.30 13.79
C GLN A 661 -2.50 18.83 12.48
N CYS A 662 -3.13 19.05 11.33
CA CYS A 662 -2.61 18.67 10.01
C CYS A 662 -1.73 19.79 9.41
N THR A 663 -0.75 19.41 8.57
CA THR A 663 0.05 20.39 7.81
C THR A 663 -0.50 20.52 6.39
N PHE A 664 -0.79 21.75 5.98
CA PHE A 664 -1.23 22.07 4.61
C PHE A 664 -0.18 22.89 3.87
N ARG A 665 -0.10 22.72 2.55
CA ARG A 665 0.70 23.57 1.66
C ARG A 665 -0.07 23.90 0.39
N TYR A 666 0.27 25.02 -0.24
CA TYR A 666 -0.15 25.32 -1.61
C TYR A 666 1.05 25.78 -2.44
N ASN A 667 1.00 25.54 -3.75
CA ASN A 667 1.97 26.05 -4.72
C ASN A 667 1.23 26.48 -6.01
N TRP A 668 1.48 27.70 -6.49
CA TRP A 668 1.06 28.18 -7.81
C TRP A 668 2.25 28.11 -8.77
N ILE A 669 2.06 27.53 -9.96
CA ILE A 669 3.19 27.08 -10.79
C ILE A 669 2.94 27.37 -12.27
N ASP A 670 4.00 27.81 -12.96
CA ASP A 670 4.15 27.87 -14.42
C ASP A 670 4.84 26.57 -14.88
N LEU A 671 4.25 25.84 -15.82
CA LEU A 671 4.71 24.49 -16.20
C LEU A 671 5.61 24.52 -17.45
N PRO A 672 6.54 23.55 -17.61
CA PRO A 672 7.38 23.49 -18.79
C PRO A 672 6.57 23.37 -20.08
N GLY A 673 6.91 24.16 -21.10
CA GLY A 673 6.34 23.99 -22.45
C GLY A 673 6.81 22.71 -23.18
N PRO A 674 6.34 22.47 -24.41
CA PRO A 674 6.67 21.27 -25.21
C PRO A 674 8.16 20.91 -25.33
N ASP A 675 9.07 21.89 -25.32
CA ASP A 675 10.53 21.69 -25.37
C ASP A 675 11.19 21.46 -23.99
N GLY A 676 10.48 21.68 -22.89
CA GLY A 676 10.97 21.54 -21.52
C GLY A 676 11.00 20.09 -21.00
N PRO A 677 11.44 19.85 -19.75
CA PRO A 677 11.37 18.52 -19.13
C PRO A 677 9.93 18.05 -18.91
N GLY A 678 9.73 16.75 -18.80
CA GLY A 678 8.49 16.12 -18.34
C GLY A 678 8.79 15.02 -17.33
N ILE A 679 7.82 14.73 -16.46
CA ILE A 679 7.99 13.80 -15.33
C ILE A 679 7.68 12.37 -15.78
N SER A 680 8.58 11.43 -15.48
CA SER A 680 8.38 10.00 -15.70
C SER A 680 8.06 9.20 -14.43
N ASP A 681 8.38 9.73 -13.25
CA ASP A 681 8.11 9.11 -11.95
C ASP A 681 6.71 9.51 -11.44
N PRO A 682 5.79 8.57 -11.17
CA PRO A 682 4.43 8.88 -10.72
C PRO A 682 4.32 9.35 -9.26
N ASP A 683 5.29 9.06 -8.40
CA ASP A 683 5.34 9.57 -7.03
C ASP A 683 6.04 10.94 -6.94
N ALA A 684 6.81 11.30 -7.97
CA ALA A 684 7.49 12.60 -8.04
C ALA A 684 6.51 13.74 -8.33
N ILE A 685 6.61 14.81 -7.54
CA ILE A 685 6.07 16.13 -7.88
C ILE A 685 7.26 17.06 -8.14
N GLU A 686 7.87 16.91 -9.32
CA GLU A 686 8.81 17.91 -9.80
C GLU A 686 8.03 19.17 -10.20
N TRP A 687 8.52 20.32 -9.75
CA TRP A 687 7.88 21.61 -9.93
C TRP A 687 8.45 22.31 -11.17
N GLY A 688 7.59 23.01 -11.91
CA GLY A 688 8.02 24.06 -12.85
C GLY A 688 8.50 25.32 -12.11
N GLU A 689 8.30 26.51 -12.68
CA GLU A 689 8.61 27.74 -11.93
C GLU A 689 7.52 28.00 -10.88
N ILE A 690 7.90 27.92 -9.60
CA ILE A 690 7.00 28.22 -8.48
C ILE A 690 6.83 29.74 -8.39
N LEU A 691 5.63 30.22 -8.71
CA LEU A 691 5.28 31.65 -8.76
C LEU A 691 4.91 32.19 -7.37
N ASP A 692 4.19 31.40 -6.57
CA ASP A 692 3.91 31.66 -5.15
C ASP A 692 3.69 30.33 -4.40
N PHE A 693 4.04 30.29 -3.11
CA PHE A 693 3.86 29.11 -2.28
C PHE A 693 3.65 29.49 -0.81
N GLY A 694 2.96 28.63 -0.06
CA GLY A 694 2.75 28.88 1.36
C GLY A 694 1.86 27.86 2.05
N VAL A 695 1.27 28.29 3.16
CA VAL A 695 0.29 27.53 3.95
C VAL A 695 -1.07 28.20 3.78
N PRO A 696 -2.12 27.48 3.33
CA PRO A 696 -3.46 28.06 3.22
C PRO A 696 -4.07 28.28 4.61
N THR A 697 -5.01 29.21 4.72
CA THR A 697 -5.79 29.35 5.96
C THR A 697 -6.89 28.28 5.96
N VAL A 698 -6.91 27.41 6.98
CA VAL A 698 -7.89 26.32 7.09
C VAL A 698 -8.73 26.53 8.34
N ASP A 699 -10.04 26.34 8.24
CA ASP A 699 -10.91 26.29 9.42
C ASP A 699 -10.48 25.11 10.34
N PRO A 700 -10.40 25.29 11.68
CA PRO A 700 -10.01 24.24 12.62
C PRO A 700 -11.20 23.27 12.83
N LEU A 701 -11.48 22.46 11.81
CA LEU A 701 -12.65 21.59 11.76
C LEU A 701 -12.42 20.32 12.58
N GLU A 702 -13.35 20.02 13.48
CA GLU A 702 -13.43 18.73 14.17
C GLU A 702 -13.93 17.62 13.22
N PRO A 703 -13.68 16.32 13.54
CA PRO A 703 -14.21 15.18 12.79
C PRO A 703 -15.68 15.33 12.36
N GLY A 704 -15.94 15.14 11.06
CA GLY A 704 -17.27 15.25 10.44
C GLY A 704 -17.73 16.66 10.06
N GLN A 705 -17.08 17.73 10.56
CA GLN A 705 -17.47 19.11 10.27
C GLN A 705 -17.14 19.54 8.83
N ASN A 706 -17.84 20.56 8.33
CA ASN A 706 -17.65 21.18 7.03
C ASN A 706 -17.24 22.65 7.21
N GLY A 707 -16.39 23.16 6.33
CA GLY A 707 -15.89 24.54 6.37
C GLY A 707 -15.03 24.86 5.15
N THR A 708 -13.99 25.65 5.35
CA THR A 708 -13.24 26.33 4.28
C THR A 708 -11.74 26.11 4.40
N LEU A 709 -11.09 25.94 3.25
CA LEU A 709 -9.67 26.15 3.04
C LEU A 709 -9.49 27.35 2.10
N VAL A 710 -8.62 28.30 2.45
CA VAL A 710 -8.39 29.53 1.70
C VAL A 710 -6.94 29.61 1.27
N VAL A 711 -6.70 29.45 -0.03
CA VAL A 711 -5.43 29.71 -0.69
C VAL A 711 -5.33 31.22 -0.98
N PRO A 712 -4.27 31.91 -0.54
CA PRO A 712 -3.97 33.28 -0.95
C PRO A 712 -3.87 33.43 -2.47
N LEU A 713 -4.42 34.52 -2.99
CA LEU A 713 -4.28 34.92 -4.40
C LEU A 713 -3.18 35.99 -4.50
N PHE A 714 -2.09 35.70 -5.20
CA PHE A 714 -1.02 36.66 -5.46
C PHE A 714 -1.35 37.58 -6.65
N GLU A 715 -0.61 38.69 -6.80
CA GLU A 715 -0.82 39.60 -7.93
C GLU A 715 -0.42 38.92 -9.24
N GLY A 716 -1.39 38.72 -10.14
CA GLY A 716 -1.17 38.01 -11.41
C GLY A 716 -1.41 36.51 -11.37
N TRP A 717 -2.03 35.95 -10.31
CA TRP A 717 -2.25 34.50 -10.16
C TRP A 717 -2.92 33.77 -11.35
N GLN A 718 -3.71 34.48 -12.14
CA GLN A 718 -4.36 33.97 -13.36
C GLN A 718 -3.35 33.60 -14.47
N GLY A 719 -2.09 34.03 -14.35
CA GLY A 719 -0.98 33.65 -15.24
C GLY A 719 -0.25 32.37 -14.83
N ALA A 720 -0.59 31.75 -13.70
CA ALA A 720 -0.14 30.39 -13.38
C ALA A 720 -0.83 29.36 -14.29
N ASP A 721 -0.22 28.19 -14.47
CA ASP A 721 -0.84 27.07 -15.19
C ASP A 721 -1.66 26.17 -14.26
N VAL A 722 -1.16 25.97 -13.03
CA VAL A 722 -1.72 25.01 -12.07
C VAL A 722 -1.59 25.51 -10.63
N LEU A 723 -2.64 25.24 -9.83
CA LEU A 723 -2.60 25.29 -8.37
C LEU A 723 -2.50 23.86 -7.83
N TYR A 724 -1.52 23.63 -6.96
CA TYR A 724 -1.44 22.45 -6.10
C TYR A 724 -1.83 22.77 -4.66
N VAL A 725 -2.49 21.82 -4.00
CA VAL A 725 -2.65 21.80 -2.53
C VAL A 725 -2.21 20.43 -2.02
N GLU A 726 -1.34 20.42 -1.01
CA GLU A 726 -0.92 19.21 -0.28
C GLU A 726 -1.54 19.22 1.13
N ALA A 727 -1.88 18.03 1.65
CA ALA A 727 -2.17 17.86 3.06
C ALA A 727 -1.42 16.65 3.65
N LEU A 728 -0.79 16.87 4.81
CA LEU A 728 -0.05 15.88 5.58
C LEU A 728 -0.71 15.69 6.95
N ASP A 729 -0.72 14.45 7.43
CA ASP A 729 -1.31 14.08 8.73
C ASP A 729 -0.49 14.64 9.91
N PRO A 730 -0.95 14.51 11.18
CA PRO A 730 -0.20 14.99 12.35
C PRO A 730 1.18 14.35 12.56
N HIS A 731 1.47 13.24 11.88
CA HIS A 731 2.74 12.52 11.92
C HIS A 731 3.67 12.88 10.74
N GLY A 732 3.18 13.66 9.78
CA GLY A 732 3.92 14.12 8.60
C GLY A 732 3.82 13.19 7.38
N ARG A 733 2.90 12.22 7.35
CA ARG A 733 2.61 11.41 6.15
C ARG A 733 1.78 12.23 5.16
N LEU A 734 2.16 12.24 3.88
CA LEU A 734 1.35 12.85 2.82
C LEU A 734 0.07 12.04 2.62
N MET A 735 -1.10 12.68 2.81
CA MET A 735 -2.39 12.04 2.60
C MET A 735 -2.81 12.11 1.14
N ASN A 736 -2.70 13.28 0.52
CA ASN A 736 -2.75 13.45 -0.93
C ASN A 736 -2.16 14.80 -1.36
N SER A 737 -1.86 14.92 -2.66
CA SER A 737 -1.67 16.18 -3.36
C SER A 737 -2.73 16.30 -4.45
N TRP A 738 -3.50 17.39 -4.44
CA TRP A 738 -4.55 17.71 -5.41
C TRP A 738 -4.10 18.84 -6.33
N SER A 739 -4.54 18.81 -7.59
CA SER A 739 -4.19 19.80 -8.62
C SER A 739 -5.41 20.29 -9.40
N TRP A 740 -5.39 21.59 -9.70
CA TRP A 740 -6.40 22.30 -10.51
C TRP A 740 -5.70 23.15 -11.57
N PRO A 741 -6.02 22.98 -12.88
CA PRO A 741 -5.55 23.91 -13.90
C PRO A 741 -6.15 25.30 -13.68
N VAL A 742 -5.44 26.34 -14.11
CA VAL A 742 -5.77 27.76 -13.88
C VAL A 742 -6.13 28.47 -15.18
N LYS A 743 -5.31 28.30 -16.24
CA LYS A 743 -5.63 28.69 -17.63
C LYS A 743 -6.48 27.60 -18.31
N SER A 744 -7.18 27.96 -19.38
CA SER A 744 -7.82 27.00 -20.29
C SER A 744 -6.83 26.49 -21.36
N PRO A 745 -7.09 25.36 -22.05
CA PRO A 745 -6.16 24.83 -23.05
C PRO A 745 -6.02 25.75 -24.27
N ASP A 746 -7.07 26.49 -24.63
CA ASP A 746 -7.05 27.47 -25.72
C ASP A 746 -6.10 28.65 -25.41
N VAL A 747 -6.08 29.15 -24.17
CA VAL A 747 -5.13 30.20 -23.72
C VAL A 747 -3.69 29.67 -23.78
N ILE A 748 -3.45 28.45 -23.29
CA ILE A 748 -2.13 27.80 -23.36
C ILE A 748 -1.69 27.58 -24.82
N ALA A 749 -2.62 27.23 -25.71
CA ALA A 749 -2.34 27.12 -27.13
C ALA A 749 -1.97 28.48 -27.74
N GLU A 750 -2.64 29.58 -27.39
CA GLU A 750 -2.29 30.92 -27.85
C GLU A 750 -0.94 31.43 -27.32
N GLU A 751 -0.55 31.09 -26.09
CA GLU A 751 0.75 31.46 -25.51
C GLU A 751 1.94 30.72 -26.18
N LEU A 752 1.73 29.45 -26.56
CA LEU A 752 2.75 28.57 -27.12
C LEU A 752 2.85 28.62 -28.67
N VAL A 753 1.72 28.63 -29.38
CA VAL A 753 1.67 28.49 -30.84
C VAL A 753 2.02 29.79 -31.56
N LYS A 754 3.29 29.93 -31.94
CA LYS A 754 3.81 31.12 -32.65
C LYS A 754 3.86 30.89 -34.17
N GLY A 755 3.15 31.74 -34.91
CA GLY A 755 2.82 31.57 -36.34
C GLY A 755 3.24 32.72 -37.26
N ASP A 756 4.42 33.31 -37.07
CA ASP A 756 4.95 34.36 -37.95
C ASP A 756 5.84 33.77 -39.07
N SER A 757 5.30 33.68 -40.29
CA SER A 757 6.07 33.38 -41.50
C SER A 757 5.45 34.00 -42.75
N ALA A 758 6.30 34.49 -43.65
CA ALA A 758 5.88 35.02 -44.95
C ALA A 758 5.74 33.96 -46.05
N ILE A 759 5.92 32.66 -45.72
CA ILE A 759 5.86 31.57 -46.69
C ILE A 759 4.40 31.16 -46.91
N MET A 760 3.77 31.74 -47.92
CA MET A 760 2.40 31.40 -48.36
C MET A 760 2.21 29.91 -48.63
N VAL A 761 0.97 29.44 -48.50
CA VAL A 761 0.59 28.05 -48.81
C VAL A 761 0.62 27.81 -50.32
N SER A 762 1.29 26.74 -50.73
CA SER A 762 1.25 26.15 -52.08
C SER A 762 0.21 25.02 -52.12
N VAL A 763 -0.48 24.85 -53.25
CA VAL A 763 -1.60 23.93 -53.39
C VAL A 763 -1.54 23.22 -54.74
N SER A 764 -1.71 21.91 -54.75
CA SER A 764 -1.91 21.11 -55.97
C SER A 764 -2.86 19.94 -55.70
N GLU A 765 -3.45 19.35 -56.74
CA GLU A 765 -4.45 18.30 -56.58
C GLU A 765 -4.42 17.25 -57.71
N THR A 766 -4.87 16.04 -57.38
CA THR A 766 -5.22 14.97 -58.33
C THR A 766 -6.74 14.78 -58.33
N GLU A 767 -7.25 13.67 -58.88
CA GLU A 767 -8.66 13.30 -58.72
C GLU A 767 -8.99 12.97 -57.25
N GLU A 768 -8.10 12.23 -56.59
CA GLU A 768 -8.30 11.63 -55.25
C GLU A 768 -7.70 12.45 -54.10
N ILE A 769 -6.61 13.20 -54.33
CA ILE A 769 -5.80 13.86 -53.29
C ILE A 769 -5.71 15.37 -53.51
N LEU A 770 -5.80 16.14 -52.43
CA LEU A 770 -5.41 17.55 -52.33
C LEU A 770 -4.10 17.65 -51.54
N MET A 771 -3.04 18.18 -52.14
CA MET A 771 -1.76 18.43 -51.47
C MET A 771 -1.61 19.91 -51.10
N LEU A 772 -1.22 20.17 -49.85
CA LEU A 772 -1.04 21.50 -49.27
C LEU A 772 0.37 21.62 -48.69
N GLU A 773 1.16 22.60 -49.12
CA GLU A 773 2.54 22.79 -48.66
C GLU A 773 2.74 24.17 -48.05
N SER A 774 3.42 24.26 -46.90
CA SER A 774 3.92 25.55 -46.38
C SER A 774 5.18 25.37 -45.56
N GLY A 775 6.24 26.11 -45.93
CA GLY A 775 7.54 26.03 -45.27
C GLY A 775 8.18 24.65 -45.43
N ALA A 776 8.29 23.91 -44.33
CA ALA A 776 8.81 22.55 -44.30
C ALA A 776 7.71 21.47 -44.21
N VAL A 777 6.44 21.87 -44.12
CA VAL A 777 5.29 20.97 -43.92
C VAL A 777 4.55 20.74 -45.23
N SER A 778 4.20 19.50 -45.52
CA SER A 778 3.25 19.13 -46.58
C SER A 778 2.18 18.18 -46.02
N LEU A 779 0.94 18.35 -46.46
CA LEU A 779 -0.22 17.53 -46.12
C LEU A 779 -0.83 16.94 -47.40
N GLU A 780 -1.16 15.66 -47.39
CA GLU A 780 -2.04 15.04 -48.38
C GLU A 780 -3.41 14.77 -47.73
N LEU A 781 -4.47 15.36 -48.27
CA LEU A 781 -5.85 15.15 -47.83
C LEU A 781 -6.65 14.40 -48.91
N ASP A 782 -7.44 13.42 -48.50
CA ASP A 782 -8.33 12.65 -49.36
C ASP A 782 -9.59 13.45 -49.71
N LYS A 783 -9.84 13.62 -51.01
CA LYS A 783 -10.93 14.45 -51.56
C LYS A 783 -12.31 13.76 -51.50
N HIS A 784 -12.36 12.46 -51.23
CA HIS A 784 -13.59 11.67 -51.14
C HIS A 784 -14.07 11.48 -49.70
N THR A 785 -13.19 11.67 -48.72
CA THR A 785 -13.47 11.45 -47.29
C THR A 785 -13.13 12.65 -46.40
N GLY A 786 -12.29 13.59 -46.84
CA GLY A 786 -11.80 14.74 -46.06
C GLY A 786 -10.66 14.41 -45.09
N LEU A 787 -10.23 13.15 -45.03
CA LEU A 787 -9.25 12.66 -44.07
C LEU A 787 -7.80 13.00 -44.48
N LEU A 788 -6.96 13.22 -43.48
CA LEU A 788 -5.51 13.27 -43.63
C LEU A 788 -5.00 11.89 -44.09
N LYS A 789 -4.23 11.84 -45.18
CA LYS A 789 -3.59 10.62 -45.68
C LYS A 789 -2.09 10.59 -45.40
N LYS A 790 -1.43 11.74 -45.44
CA LYS A 790 0.02 11.84 -45.24
C LYS A 790 0.40 13.20 -44.69
N VAL A 791 1.46 13.20 -43.88
CA VAL A 791 2.19 14.40 -43.45
C VAL A 791 3.66 14.22 -43.80
N LEU A 792 4.26 15.25 -44.40
CA LEU A 792 5.72 15.38 -44.50
C LEU A 792 6.21 16.56 -43.66
N SER A 793 7.28 16.35 -42.91
CA SER A 793 8.07 17.38 -42.21
C SER A 793 9.52 17.35 -42.70
N GLY A 794 9.99 18.44 -43.30
CA GLY A 794 11.34 18.52 -43.87
C GLY A 794 11.60 17.50 -45.00
N GLY A 795 10.54 17.02 -45.66
CA GLY A 795 10.60 15.94 -46.65
C GLY A 795 10.67 14.51 -46.06
N ARG A 796 10.49 14.35 -44.74
CA ARG A 796 10.35 13.05 -44.08
C ARG A 796 8.90 12.82 -43.65
N GLU A 797 8.48 11.56 -43.61
CA GLU A 797 7.12 11.19 -43.26
C GLU A 797 6.90 11.21 -41.75
N ILE A 798 5.87 11.94 -41.29
CA ILE A 798 5.38 11.84 -39.91
C ILE A 798 4.31 10.73 -39.92
N PRO A 799 4.42 9.69 -39.08
CA PRO A 799 3.60 8.48 -39.18
C PRO A 799 2.19 8.65 -38.54
N LEU A 800 1.47 9.69 -38.96
CA LEU A 800 0.09 9.99 -38.56
C LEU A 800 -0.81 10.08 -39.81
N SER A 801 -1.81 9.19 -39.92
CA SER A 801 -2.68 9.09 -41.10
C SER A 801 -4.15 8.79 -40.77
N ASP A 802 -4.96 8.72 -41.82
CA ASP A 802 -6.34 8.18 -41.86
C ASP A 802 -7.27 8.74 -40.78
N GLY A 803 -7.20 10.05 -40.51
CA GLY A 803 -8.05 10.72 -39.52
C GLY A 803 -8.33 12.19 -39.84
N PRO A 804 -9.17 12.87 -39.04
CA PRO A 804 -9.91 12.32 -37.89
C PRO A 804 -11.08 11.42 -38.31
N VAL A 805 -11.14 10.20 -37.77
CA VAL A 805 -12.35 9.36 -37.79
C VAL A 805 -13.15 9.62 -36.51
N PHE A 806 -14.33 10.22 -36.64
CA PHE A 806 -15.13 10.71 -35.51
C PHE A 806 -16.54 10.08 -35.40
N ARG A 807 -16.78 8.99 -36.13
CA ARG A 807 -18.01 8.19 -36.13
C ARG A 807 -17.66 6.71 -36.31
N ASP A 808 -18.49 5.83 -35.77
CA ASP A 808 -18.33 4.38 -35.92
C ASP A 808 -18.79 3.89 -37.31
N GLN A 809 -19.74 4.61 -37.92
CA GLN A 809 -20.26 4.33 -39.25
C GLN A 809 -19.57 5.20 -40.29
N SER A 810 -19.24 4.62 -41.46
CA SER A 810 -18.67 5.35 -42.58
C SER A 810 -19.62 6.44 -43.08
N VAL A 811 -19.07 7.62 -43.37
CA VAL A 811 -19.84 8.83 -43.62
C VAL A 811 -19.68 9.24 -45.09
N GLU A 812 -20.79 9.34 -45.82
CA GLU A 812 -20.78 9.90 -47.17
C GLU A 812 -20.49 11.40 -47.12
N LEU A 813 -19.39 11.80 -47.75
CA LEU A 813 -19.01 13.20 -47.94
C LEU A 813 -19.92 13.85 -49.00
N ARG A 814 -20.50 15.02 -48.69
CA ARG A 814 -21.47 15.70 -49.57
C ARG A 814 -20.86 16.84 -50.36
N GLU A 815 -19.97 17.59 -49.73
CA GLU A 815 -19.24 18.69 -50.35
C GLU A 815 -17.79 18.68 -49.83
N PHE A 816 -16.83 18.72 -50.75
CA PHE A 816 -15.43 19.01 -50.46
C PHE A 816 -15.09 20.34 -51.14
N ARG A 817 -14.64 21.34 -50.38
CA ARG A 817 -14.31 22.67 -50.90
C ARG A 817 -13.10 23.26 -50.19
N HIS A 818 -12.21 23.90 -50.94
CA HIS A 818 -11.02 24.53 -50.39
C HIS A 818 -10.76 25.92 -51.00
N PHE A 819 -10.20 26.83 -50.23
CA PHE A 819 -9.98 28.22 -50.62
C PHE A 819 -8.93 28.92 -49.74
N ALA A 820 -8.15 29.81 -50.36
CA ALA A 820 -7.23 30.68 -49.64
C ALA A 820 -7.98 31.85 -48.97
N ALA A 821 -7.58 32.21 -47.74
CA ALA A 821 -8.08 33.37 -47.02
C ALA A 821 -6.93 34.05 -46.26
N GLY A 822 -6.59 35.29 -46.62
CA GLY A 822 -5.48 36.00 -45.96
C GLY A 822 -4.14 35.26 -46.12
N ASN A 823 -3.57 34.84 -45.00
CA ASN A 823 -2.31 34.08 -44.91
C ASN A 823 -2.50 32.57 -44.69
N CYS A 824 -3.73 32.03 -44.78
CA CYS A 824 -4.01 30.61 -44.63
C CYS A 824 -4.84 30.05 -45.80
N HIS A 825 -4.96 28.72 -45.84
CA HIS A 825 -5.80 28.00 -46.81
C HIS A 825 -6.71 27.03 -46.07
N HIS A 826 -8.01 27.18 -46.28
CA HIS A 826 -9.04 26.35 -45.67
C HIS A 826 -9.39 25.17 -46.57
N VAL A 827 -9.70 24.04 -45.95
CA VAL A 827 -10.38 22.89 -46.57
C VAL A 827 -11.58 22.55 -45.70
N VAL A 828 -12.75 22.38 -46.31
CA VAL A 828 -14.00 22.04 -45.63
C VAL A 828 -14.58 20.80 -46.28
N ALA A 829 -14.78 19.76 -45.47
CA ALA A 829 -15.46 18.53 -45.80
C ALA A 829 -16.80 18.51 -45.05
N ASP A 830 -17.91 18.66 -45.76
CA ASP A 830 -19.26 18.69 -45.19
C ASP A 830 -19.99 17.36 -45.41
N TYR A 831 -20.38 16.72 -44.31
CA TYR A 831 -21.15 15.48 -44.28
C TYR A 831 -22.64 15.76 -43.97
N GLY A 832 -23.04 17.03 -43.97
CA GLY A 832 -24.37 17.53 -43.71
C GLY A 832 -24.78 17.34 -42.25
N ARG A 833 -25.85 16.56 -42.01
CA ARG A 833 -26.31 16.30 -40.63
C ARG A 833 -25.33 15.45 -39.82
N ASN A 834 -24.38 14.78 -40.48
CA ASN A 834 -23.46 13.87 -39.81
C ASN A 834 -22.24 14.60 -39.23
N GLY A 835 -21.98 15.84 -39.68
CA GLY A 835 -20.93 16.72 -39.18
C GLY A 835 -20.24 17.51 -40.29
N THR A 836 -19.21 18.25 -39.90
CA THR A 836 -18.30 18.99 -40.78
C THR A 836 -16.88 18.89 -40.22
N LEU A 837 -15.90 18.66 -41.10
CA LEU A 837 -14.48 18.70 -40.81
C LEU A 837 -13.86 19.90 -41.55
N VAL A 838 -13.05 20.68 -40.85
CA VAL A 838 -12.33 21.84 -41.37
C VAL A 838 -10.85 21.70 -41.05
N TRP A 839 -10.01 21.79 -42.07
CA TRP A 839 -8.56 21.97 -41.94
C TRP A 839 -8.19 23.41 -42.31
N VAL A 840 -7.23 24.01 -41.61
CA VAL A 840 -6.69 25.34 -41.94
C VAL A 840 -5.16 25.30 -41.84
N ILE A 841 -4.47 25.31 -42.98
CA ILE A 841 -3.00 25.41 -43.01
C ILE A 841 -2.60 26.89 -43.12
N TYR A 842 -1.71 27.33 -42.23
CA TYR A 842 -1.22 28.72 -42.17
C TYR A 842 0.14 28.86 -42.85
N ALA A 843 0.43 30.07 -43.33
CA ALA A 843 1.77 30.44 -43.77
C ALA A 843 2.81 30.15 -42.67
N GLY A 844 3.76 29.26 -42.97
CA GLY A 844 4.73 28.73 -42.01
C GLY A 844 4.53 27.28 -41.59
N GLY A 845 3.40 26.63 -41.93
CA GLY A 845 3.19 25.19 -41.75
C GLY A 845 2.49 24.76 -40.46
N LEU A 846 1.87 25.68 -39.71
CA LEU A 846 0.91 25.33 -38.65
C LEU A 846 -0.42 24.87 -39.28
N VAL A 847 -1.12 23.94 -38.62
CA VAL A 847 -2.31 23.29 -39.17
C VAL A 847 -3.41 23.18 -38.11
N ASP A 848 -4.45 24.01 -38.18
CA ASP A 848 -5.64 23.81 -37.35
C ASP A 848 -6.56 22.73 -37.94
N MET A 849 -7.22 22.00 -37.04
CA MET A 849 -8.26 21.03 -37.33
C MET A 849 -9.47 21.32 -36.44
N LYS A 850 -10.63 21.55 -37.05
CA LYS A 850 -11.92 21.64 -36.34
C LYS A 850 -12.88 20.59 -36.89
N VAL A 851 -13.37 19.71 -36.02
CA VAL A 851 -14.48 18.80 -36.33
C VAL A 851 -15.70 19.17 -35.49
N SER A 852 -16.87 19.18 -36.12
CA SER A 852 -18.17 19.45 -35.49
C SER A 852 -19.17 18.37 -35.91
N TYR A 853 -19.74 17.62 -34.97
CA TYR A 853 -20.55 16.44 -35.28
C TYR A 853 -21.63 16.13 -34.23
N GLN A 854 -22.52 15.18 -34.55
CA GLN A 854 -23.46 14.58 -33.60
C GLN A 854 -23.16 13.08 -33.52
N PRO A 855 -23.07 12.45 -32.33
CA PRO A 855 -22.82 11.01 -32.22
C PRO A 855 -23.81 10.13 -33.00
N ASP A 856 -23.41 8.87 -33.28
CA ASP A 856 -24.24 7.90 -34.01
C ASP A 856 -25.53 7.49 -33.27
N ALA A 857 -25.58 7.68 -31.94
CA ALA A 857 -26.74 7.42 -31.12
C ALA A 857 -26.94 8.52 -30.05
N GLY A 858 -28.16 8.61 -29.51
CA GLY A 858 -28.48 9.52 -28.39
C GLY A 858 -27.87 9.10 -27.04
N SER A 859 -27.21 7.95 -27.01
CA SER A 859 -26.46 7.41 -25.87
C SER A 859 -25.26 6.64 -26.42
N VAL A 860 -24.06 6.90 -25.91
CA VAL A 860 -22.81 6.26 -26.38
C VAL A 860 -21.85 5.98 -25.21
N PRO A 861 -21.05 4.89 -25.25
CA PRO A 861 -20.07 4.59 -24.21
C PRO A 861 -18.85 5.52 -24.27
N PHE A 862 -18.48 6.01 -25.46
CA PHE A 862 -17.38 6.94 -25.70
C PHE A 862 -17.68 7.79 -26.94
N THR A 863 -16.96 8.90 -27.13
CA THR A 863 -17.01 9.69 -28.38
C THR A 863 -15.78 10.58 -28.54
N GLY A 864 -15.32 10.79 -29.77
CA GLY A 864 -14.08 11.53 -30.06
C GLY A 864 -13.67 11.43 -31.53
N ALA A 865 -12.41 11.78 -31.81
CA ALA A 865 -11.78 11.72 -33.12
C ALA A 865 -10.48 10.90 -33.06
N SER A 866 -10.30 9.94 -33.98
CA SER A 866 -9.14 9.04 -34.05
C SER A 866 -8.28 9.23 -35.30
N PHE A 867 -7.01 8.86 -35.19
CA PHE A 867 -6.01 8.79 -36.26
C PHE A 867 -5.29 7.45 -36.22
N SER A 868 -4.80 6.99 -37.37
CA SER A 868 -3.87 5.87 -37.45
C SER A 868 -2.44 6.30 -37.11
N PHE A 869 -1.74 5.47 -36.35
CA PHE A 869 -0.31 5.60 -36.03
C PHE A 869 0.29 4.20 -35.85
N PRO A 870 1.31 3.79 -36.62
CA PRO A 870 1.99 2.51 -36.45
C PRO A 870 2.63 2.36 -35.06
N GLU A 871 2.02 1.55 -34.19
CA GLU A 871 2.54 1.30 -32.83
C GLU A 871 4.02 0.84 -32.78
N PRO A 872 4.55 0.03 -33.73
CA PRO A 872 5.97 -0.30 -33.75
C PRO A 872 6.93 0.88 -33.91
N ASP A 873 6.44 2.05 -34.33
CA ASP A 873 7.24 3.26 -34.55
C ASP A 873 7.22 4.26 -33.38
N ILE A 874 6.31 4.14 -32.38
CA ILE A 874 6.28 5.08 -31.24
C ILE A 874 7.42 4.80 -30.24
N LYS A 875 8.05 5.86 -29.75
CA LYS A 875 9.17 5.83 -28.78
C LYS A 875 8.77 6.38 -27.42
N SER A 876 8.20 7.58 -27.41
CA SER A 876 7.66 8.22 -26.21
C SER A 876 6.57 9.24 -26.56
N VAL A 877 5.78 9.63 -25.56
CA VAL A 877 4.86 10.77 -25.63
C VAL A 877 5.06 11.62 -24.38
N LYS A 878 5.20 12.93 -24.56
CA LYS A 878 5.21 13.92 -23.48
C LYS A 878 3.99 14.82 -23.60
N TYR A 879 3.22 15.02 -22.54
CA TYR A 879 1.96 15.78 -22.62
C TYR A 879 1.68 16.57 -21.33
N LEU A 880 1.01 17.71 -21.49
CA LEU A 880 0.38 18.44 -20.39
C LEU A 880 -1.05 17.93 -20.22
N GLY A 881 -1.35 17.37 -19.05
CA GLY A 881 -2.68 16.87 -18.71
C GLY A 881 -2.70 16.12 -17.37
N LYS A 882 -3.84 15.49 -17.05
CA LYS A 882 -3.96 14.63 -15.88
C LYS A 882 -3.39 13.23 -16.16
N GLY A 883 -2.46 12.81 -15.31
CA GLY A 883 -1.70 11.58 -15.47
C GLY A 883 -0.87 11.20 -14.23
N PRO A 884 0.17 10.36 -14.39
CA PRO A 884 0.62 9.76 -15.65
C PRO A 884 -0.15 8.47 -16.01
N TYR A 885 -0.86 7.86 -15.06
CA TYR A 885 -1.66 6.63 -15.25
C TYR A 885 -2.91 6.86 -16.12
N ARG A 886 -3.46 5.75 -16.64
CA ARG A 886 -4.70 5.75 -17.41
C ARG A 886 -5.96 5.85 -16.53
N VAL A 887 -6.89 6.69 -16.95
CA VAL A 887 -8.22 6.87 -16.32
C VAL A 887 -9.30 6.07 -17.04
N TRP A 888 -10.41 5.86 -16.34
CA TRP A 888 -11.68 5.38 -16.88
C TRP A 888 -12.78 6.35 -16.48
N LYS A 889 -13.94 6.35 -17.15
CA LYS A 889 -15.03 7.29 -16.83
C LYS A 889 -15.47 7.24 -15.36
N ASN A 890 -15.48 6.03 -14.79
CA ASN A 890 -15.77 5.73 -13.39
C ASN A 890 -14.50 5.62 -12.51
N ARG A 891 -13.34 6.04 -13.02
CA ARG A 891 -12.05 6.10 -12.31
C ARG A 891 -11.24 7.33 -12.76
N MET A 892 -11.72 8.50 -12.36
CA MET A 892 -11.19 9.83 -12.75
C MET A 892 -10.26 10.48 -11.71
N LYS A 893 -10.04 9.81 -10.57
CA LYS A 893 -9.25 10.29 -9.43
C LYS A 893 -7.89 9.61 -9.34
N GLY A 894 -7.00 10.14 -8.51
CA GLY A 894 -5.63 9.64 -8.36
C GLY A 894 -4.64 10.13 -9.43
N VAL A 895 -5.04 11.06 -10.29
CA VAL A 895 -4.19 11.62 -11.36
C VAL A 895 -4.07 13.14 -11.25
N ASN A 896 -2.83 13.63 -11.33
CA ASN A 896 -2.50 15.05 -11.18
C ASN A 896 -2.20 15.73 -12.52
N PHE A 897 -2.55 17.01 -12.62
CA PHE A 897 -2.35 17.83 -13.82
C PHE A 897 -0.92 18.37 -13.86
N ASN A 898 -0.08 17.81 -14.73
CA ASN A 898 1.33 18.17 -14.89
C ASN A 898 1.83 17.82 -16.30
N VAL A 899 3.10 18.09 -16.59
CA VAL A 899 3.79 17.64 -17.80
C VAL A 899 4.38 16.25 -17.56
N TRP A 900 3.78 15.24 -18.16
CA TRP A 900 4.19 13.84 -18.02
C TRP A 900 4.96 13.37 -19.26
N GLU A 901 6.11 12.71 -19.09
CA GLU A 901 6.84 12.05 -20.19
C GLU A 901 6.83 10.53 -20.01
N LYS A 902 6.19 9.84 -20.97
CA LYS A 902 5.98 8.39 -20.95
C LYS A 902 6.74 7.74 -22.09
N ASN A 903 7.69 6.86 -21.75
CA ASN A 903 8.31 5.95 -22.71
C ASN A 903 7.31 4.86 -23.13
N TYR A 904 7.45 4.34 -24.35
CA TYR A 904 6.61 3.23 -24.81
C TYR A 904 6.88 1.95 -24.00
N ASN A 905 5.82 1.42 -23.39
CA ASN A 905 5.74 0.07 -22.87
C ASN A 905 4.43 -0.60 -23.31
N ASN A 906 4.29 -1.89 -23.00
CA ASN A 906 3.11 -2.69 -23.33
C ASN A 906 2.65 -3.50 -22.11
N THR A 907 2.64 -2.86 -20.94
CA THR A 907 2.25 -3.49 -19.69
C THR A 907 0.77 -3.88 -19.73
N ILE A 908 0.52 -5.18 -19.58
CA ILE A 908 -0.82 -5.73 -19.35
C ILE A 908 -0.93 -5.88 -17.84
N THR A 909 -1.68 -4.96 -17.24
CA THR A 909 -1.86 -4.80 -15.79
C THR A 909 -2.23 -6.13 -15.12
N GLY A 910 -1.59 -6.46 -14.00
CA GLY A 910 -1.69 -7.76 -13.31
C GLY A 910 -1.27 -9.02 -14.09
N HIS A 911 -0.77 -8.91 -15.33
CA HIS A 911 -0.45 -10.08 -16.17
C HIS A 911 0.99 -10.12 -16.71
N SER A 912 1.50 -9.00 -17.26
CA SER A 912 2.83 -8.98 -17.87
C SER A 912 3.40 -7.58 -18.03
N GLY A 913 4.74 -7.50 -18.11
CA GLY A 913 5.48 -6.24 -18.18
C GLY A 913 5.78 -5.70 -16.78
N PHE A 914 4.73 -5.41 -16.01
CA PHE A 914 4.79 -4.77 -14.69
C PHE A 914 5.57 -3.43 -14.67
N ASP A 915 5.70 -2.80 -15.85
CA ASP A 915 6.32 -1.49 -16.03
C ASP A 915 5.23 -0.41 -15.97
N TYR A 916 5.17 0.30 -14.85
CA TYR A 916 4.13 1.29 -14.54
C TYR A 916 4.73 2.70 -14.47
N PRO A 917 4.00 3.75 -14.91
CA PRO A 917 2.62 3.73 -15.43
C PRO A 917 2.50 3.12 -16.84
N GLU A 918 1.37 2.47 -17.13
CA GLU A 918 1.16 1.82 -18.43
C GLU A 918 1.08 2.87 -19.54
N PHE A 919 1.80 2.70 -20.64
CA PHE A 919 1.82 3.66 -21.73
C PHE A 919 0.43 3.82 -22.40
N LYS A 920 -0.25 2.69 -22.64
CA LYS A 920 -1.51 2.62 -23.38
C LYS A 920 -2.72 2.95 -22.51
N GLY A 921 -3.70 3.67 -23.06
CA GLY A 921 -4.97 4.00 -22.39
C GLY A 921 -5.40 5.46 -22.56
N TYR A 922 -6.37 5.88 -21.74
CA TYR A 922 -6.94 7.24 -21.75
C TYR A 922 -6.33 8.13 -20.64
N HIS A 923 -6.05 9.39 -20.97
CA HIS A 923 -5.48 10.39 -20.06
C HIS A 923 -6.33 11.67 -20.15
N ALA A 924 -6.70 12.26 -19.02
CA ALA A 924 -7.72 13.31 -18.98
C ALA A 924 -7.16 14.72 -19.14
N ASN A 925 -8.00 15.65 -19.60
CA ASN A 925 -7.72 17.08 -19.63
C ASN A 925 -6.40 17.43 -20.35
N LEU A 926 -6.29 17.00 -21.61
CA LEU A 926 -5.17 17.24 -22.52
C LEU A 926 -5.10 18.70 -22.96
N TYR A 927 -3.93 19.33 -22.76
CA TYR A 927 -3.64 20.69 -23.21
C TYR A 927 -2.71 20.68 -24.42
N TRP A 928 -1.65 19.87 -24.37
CA TRP A 928 -0.82 19.56 -25.54
C TRP A 928 -0.12 18.22 -25.39
N ALA A 929 0.29 17.60 -26.50
CA ALA A 929 1.10 16.38 -26.54
C ALA A 929 2.15 16.44 -27.65
N VAL A 930 3.40 16.13 -27.31
CA VAL A 930 4.52 15.87 -28.22
C VAL A 930 4.62 14.35 -28.42
N PHE A 931 4.42 13.88 -29.65
CA PHE A 931 4.57 12.47 -30.01
C PHE A 931 5.94 12.26 -30.63
N LYS A 932 6.69 11.26 -30.17
CA LYS A 932 8.06 11.01 -30.63
C LYS A 932 8.22 9.59 -31.17
N ASP A 933 8.74 9.48 -32.39
CA ASP A 933 8.96 8.20 -33.06
C ASP A 933 10.36 7.60 -32.78
N ARG A 934 10.58 6.35 -33.21
CA ARG A 934 11.85 5.62 -33.06
C ARG A 934 12.95 6.06 -34.02
N GLN A 935 12.63 6.95 -34.96
CA GLN A 935 13.58 7.62 -35.86
C GLN A 935 13.96 9.03 -35.32
N ASP A 936 13.50 9.38 -34.12
CA ASP A 936 13.63 10.67 -33.44
C ASP A 936 12.95 11.86 -34.17
N HIS A 937 11.99 11.59 -35.07
CA HIS A 937 11.01 12.58 -35.49
C HIS A 937 10.00 12.85 -34.37
N HIS A 938 9.34 14.00 -34.45
CA HIS A 938 8.21 14.33 -33.59
C HIS A 938 7.24 15.29 -34.27
N PHE A 939 6.07 15.42 -33.67
CA PHE A 939 5.11 16.50 -33.91
C PHE A 939 4.40 16.85 -32.60
N THR A 940 3.87 18.07 -32.52
CA THR A 940 3.13 18.54 -31.34
C THR A 940 1.67 18.77 -31.71
N VAL A 941 0.75 18.41 -30.83
CA VAL A 941 -0.68 18.74 -30.95
C VAL A 941 -1.08 19.55 -29.74
N TYR A 942 -1.70 20.71 -29.96
CA TYR A 942 -2.27 21.58 -28.94
C TYR A 942 -3.79 21.44 -28.98
N SER A 943 -4.42 21.33 -27.82
CA SER A 943 -5.88 21.36 -27.68
C SER A 943 -6.35 22.80 -27.57
N ARG A 944 -7.46 23.13 -28.25
CA ARG A 944 -8.29 24.32 -27.97
C ARG A 944 -9.62 23.95 -27.32
N THR A 945 -9.71 22.71 -26.80
CA THR A 945 -10.94 22.08 -26.31
C THR A 945 -10.78 21.69 -24.84
N GLU A 946 -11.62 22.24 -23.97
CA GLU A 946 -11.69 21.88 -22.55
C GLU A 946 -12.16 20.43 -22.34
N ASP A 947 -11.76 19.81 -21.22
CA ASP A 947 -12.07 18.43 -20.82
C ASP A 947 -11.72 17.32 -21.83
N LEU A 948 -10.94 17.64 -22.88
CA LEU A 948 -10.52 16.69 -23.91
C LEU A 948 -9.59 15.62 -23.31
N PHE A 949 -9.78 14.35 -23.68
CA PHE A 949 -8.93 13.24 -23.26
C PHE A 949 -7.99 12.80 -24.40
N LEU A 950 -6.76 12.45 -24.06
CA LEU A 950 -5.82 11.77 -24.95
C LEU A 950 -5.96 10.25 -24.82
N ARG A 951 -6.21 9.54 -25.92
CA ARG A 951 -6.01 8.08 -25.99
C ARG A 951 -4.68 7.78 -26.67
N LEU A 952 -3.88 6.96 -25.99
CA LEU A 952 -2.68 6.31 -26.54
C LEU A 952 -2.99 4.83 -26.78
N PHE A 953 -3.21 4.47 -28.05
CA PHE A 953 -3.39 3.10 -28.53
C PHE A 953 -4.57 2.35 -27.88
N THR A 954 -4.71 1.06 -28.18
CA THR A 954 -5.60 0.13 -27.46
C THR A 954 -4.74 -0.69 -26.51
N PRO A 955 -4.97 -0.66 -25.18
CA PRO A 955 -4.35 -1.61 -24.25
C PRO A 955 -4.61 -3.05 -24.71
N GLU A 956 -3.63 -3.94 -24.56
CA GLU A 956 -3.87 -5.37 -24.85
C GLU A 956 -4.76 -5.99 -23.76
N GLU A 957 -5.68 -6.86 -24.19
CA GLU A 957 -6.67 -7.49 -23.32
C GLU A 957 -6.06 -8.71 -22.63
N ALA A 958 -6.13 -8.74 -21.30
CA ALA A 958 -5.59 -9.83 -20.49
C ALA A 958 -6.39 -11.15 -20.68
N PRO A 959 -5.79 -12.33 -20.46
CA PRO A 959 -6.50 -13.60 -20.61
C PRO A 959 -7.70 -13.73 -19.67
N ASN A 960 -8.87 -14.06 -20.22
CA ASN A 960 -10.13 -14.22 -19.48
C ASN A 960 -10.50 -12.99 -18.59
N PRO A 961 -10.71 -11.80 -19.17
CA PRO A 961 -10.87 -10.54 -18.42
C PRO A 961 -12.20 -10.43 -17.66
N ALA A 962 -13.14 -11.35 -17.87
CA ALA A 962 -14.51 -11.26 -17.34
C ALA A 962 -15.13 -9.89 -17.63
N GLY A 963 -15.61 -9.15 -16.61
CA GLY A 963 -16.23 -7.83 -16.77
C GLY A 963 -15.26 -6.66 -16.97
N THR A 964 -13.94 -6.89 -17.05
CA THR A 964 -12.95 -5.81 -17.31
C THR A 964 -12.65 -5.60 -18.80
N THR A 965 -13.34 -6.33 -19.70
CA THR A 965 -13.32 -6.11 -21.15
C THR A 965 -13.93 -4.77 -21.56
N LEU A 966 -13.43 -4.16 -22.63
CA LEU A 966 -13.86 -2.85 -23.12
C LEU A 966 -13.90 -2.75 -24.64
N LYS A 967 -14.93 -2.07 -25.16
CA LYS A 967 -14.90 -1.56 -26.53
C LYS A 967 -14.10 -0.25 -26.57
N HIS A 968 -13.13 -0.18 -27.47
CA HIS A 968 -12.37 1.03 -27.80
C HIS A 968 -12.82 1.63 -29.16
N PRO A 969 -12.50 2.91 -29.44
CA PRO A 969 -12.63 3.48 -30.78
C PRO A 969 -11.67 2.80 -31.77
N GLY A 970 -11.96 2.93 -33.07
CA GLY A 970 -10.97 2.63 -34.12
C GLY A 970 -9.78 3.61 -34.09
N GLY A 971 -8.75 3.32 -34.90
CA GLY A 971 -7.49 4.07 -34.91
C GLY A 971 -6.67 3.92 -33.62
N ASP A 972 -5.52 4.58 -33.57
CA ASP A 972 -4.46 4.34 -32.59
C ASP A 972 -4.32 5.53 -31.62
N ILE A 973 -4.19 6.75 -32.14
CA ILE A 973 -4.20 7.99 -31.35
C ILE A 973 -5.61 8.58 -31.42
N SER A 974 -6.22 8.94 -30.28
CA SER A 974 -7.52 9.61 -30.28
C SER A 974 -7.59 10.81 -29.34
N PHE A 975 -8.44 11.75 -29.72
CA PHE A 975 -8.81 12.95 -28.97
C PHE A 975 -10.30 12.82 -28.61
N MET A 976 -10.62 12.57 -27.35
CA MET A 976 -11.95 12.10 -26.92
C MET A 976 -12.68 13.13 -26.08
N LEU A 977 -13.98 13.31 -26.33
CA LEU A 977 -14.91 14.07 -25.48
C LEU A 977 -15.66 13.17 -24.47
N GLY A 978 -15.50 11.85 -24.59
CA GLY A 978 -15.98 10.88 -23.63
C GLY A 978 -15.26 9.53 -23.79
N ILE A 979 -14.94 8.89 -22.67
CA ILE A 979 -14.17 7.64 -22.58
C ILE A 979 -15.03 6.55 -21.89
N PRO A 980 -14.78 5.24 -22.10
CA PRO A 980 -15.61 4.21 -21.50
C PRO A 980 -15.44 4.12 -19.97
N ALA A 981 -16.45 3.55 -19.33
CA ALA A 981 -16.40 3.05 -17.95
C ALA A 981 -16.04 1.56 -17.95
N ILE A 982 -15.34 1.08 -16.92
CA ILE A 982 -14.84 -0.30 -16.80
C ILE A 982 -15.57 -1.07 -15.67
N GLY A 983 -15.63 -2.40 -15.78
CA GLY A 983 -16.28 -3.30 -14.81
C GLY A 983 -15.31 -3.90 -13.77
N THR A 984 -15.57 -5.14 -13.34
CA THR A 984 -14.73 -5.94 -12.41
C THR A 984 -14.78 -7.42 -12.79
N LYS A 985 -14.10 -8.32 -12.05
CA LYS A 985 -14.21 -9.79 -12.19
C LYS A 985 -15.67 -10.27 -12.20
N PHE A 986 -16.56 -9.61 -11.44
CA PHE A 986 -17.94 -10.05 -11.18
C PHE A 986 -19.05 -9.06 -11.60
N LYS A 987 -18.71 -7.88 -12.15
CA LYS A 987 -19.69 -6.83 -12.50
C LYS A 987 -19.38 -6.18 -13.84
N GLU A 988 -20.44 -5.92 -14.59
CA GLU A 988 -20.40 -4.98 -15.72
C GLU A 988 -20.28 -3.55 -15.21
N ALA A 989 -19.59 -2.67 -15.95
CA ALA A 989 -19.36 -1.27 -15.53
C ALA A 989 -20.64 -0.57 -15.02
N LYS A 990 -21.75 -0.75 -15.74
CA LYS A 990 -23.09 -0.21 -15.45
C LYS A 990 -23.66 -0.54 -14.07
N GLU A 991 -23.15 -1.57 -13.39
CA GLU A 991 -23.61 -2.02 -12.07
C GLU A 991 -22.85 -1.33 -10.91
N LEU A 992 -21.80 -0.56 -11.23
CA LEU A 992 -20.88 0.05 -10.25
C LEU A 992 -21.26 1.48 -9.83
N GLY A 993 -22.33 2.06 -10.41
CA GLY A 993 -22.88 3.35 -9.98
C GLY A 993 -23.06 4.38 -11.10
N PRO A 994 -23.62 5.58 -10.77
CA PRO A 994 -23.92 6.65 -11.72
C PRO A 994 -22.77 7.09 -12.63
N GLN A 995 -21.52 7.11 -12.16
CA GLN A 995 -20.35 7.49 -12.97
C GLN A 995 -20.16 6.55 -14.18
N SER A 996 -20.57 5.30 -14.05
CA SER A 996 -20.46 4.28 -15.12
C SER A 996 -21.52 4.39 -16.23
N GLY A 997 -22.48 5.30 -16.13
CA GLY A 997 -23.51 5.47 -17.16
C GLY A 997 -22.94 5.89 -18.52
N GLU A 998 -23.70 5.71 -19.61
CA GLU A 998 -23.31 6.20 -20.94
C GLU A 998 -23.33 7.74 -21.04
N TYR A 999 -22.78 8.31 -22.12
CA TYR A 999 -22.92 9.73 -22.44
C TYR A 999 -24.21 9.96 -23.23
N HIS A 1000 -25.19 10.63 -22.62
CA HIS A 1000 -26.48 10.92 -23.25
C HIS A 1000 -26.43 12.24 -24.06
N TYR A 1001 -26.35 12.13 -25.39
CA TYR A 1001 -26.32 13.27 -26.29
C TYR A 1001 -27.71 13.87 -26.55
N GLN A 1002 -27.87 15.17 -26.33
CA GLN A 1002 -29.06 15.93 -26.72
C GLN A 1002 -28.64 17.30 -27.29
N SER A 1003 -28.88 17.54 -28.58
CA SER A 1003 -28.47 18.79 -29.26
C SER A 1003 -29.02 20.08 -28.66
N ARG A 1004 -30.12 20.03 -27.87
CA ARG A 1004 -30.64 21.19 -27.12
C ARG A 1004 -29.88 21.50 -25.82
N ARG A 1005 -28.93 20.64 -25.41
CA ARG A 1005 -28.11 20.77 -24.19
C ARG A 1005 -26.62 21.00 -24.50
N VAL A 1006 -26.24 21.01 -25.78
CA VAL A 1006 -24.86 21.16 -26.24
C VAL A 1006 -24.73 22.48 -26.99
N LYS A 1007 -23.62 23.20 -26.75
CA LYS A 1007 -23.30 24.47 -27.43
C LYS A 1007 -23.36 24.27 -28.95
N ASP A 1008 -24.05 25.18 -29.64
CA ASP A 1008 -24.31 25.17 -31.09
C ASP A 1008 -25.03 23.92 -31.64
N GLY A 1009 -25.45 22.99 -30.78
CA GLY A 1009 -26.14 21.76 -31.17
C GLY A 1009 -25.27 20.70 -31.83
N ALA A 1010 -23.95 20.72 -31.61
CA ALA A 1010 -22.98 19.72 -32.06
C ALA A 1010 -21.81 19.60 -31.07
N LEU A 1011 -21.24 18.40 -30.95
CA LEU A 1011 -19.94 18.20 -30.31
C LEU A 1011 -18.85 18.81 -31.19
N GLN A 1012 -17.89 19.51 -30.59
CA GLN A 1012 -16.80 20.19 -31.30
C GLN A 1012 -15.46 19.76 -30.71
N ILE A 1013 -14.47 19.48 -31.56
CA ILE A 1013 -13.07 19.26 -31.17
C ILE A 1013 -12.22 20.17 -32.06
N GLU A 1014 -11.39 20.98 -31.42
CA GLU A 1014 -10.49 21.96 -32.02
C GLU A 1014 -9.06 21.69 -31.56
N LEU A 1015 -8.18 21.42 -32.52
CA LEU A 1015 -6.77 21.10 -32.33
C LEU A 1015 -5.90 21.96 -33.24
N THR A 1016 -4.72 22.35 -32.78
CA THR A 1016 -3.65 22.89 -33.64
C THR A 1016 -2.50 21.87 -33.69
N PHE A 1017 -2.17 21.39 -34.89
CA PHE A 1017 -1.02 20.54 -35.14
C PHE A 1017 0.20 21.38 -35.56
N ASP A 1018 1.33 21.09 -34.94
CA ASP A 1018 2.64 21.59 -35.31
C ASP A 1018 3.52 20.45 -35.81
N PHE A 1019 3.62 20.34 -37.12
CA PHE A 1019 4.47 19.38 -37.83
C PHE A 1019 5.81 20.01 -38.26
N ARG A 1020 6.12 21.25 -37.83
CA ARG A 1020 7.38 21.92 -38.22
C ARG A 1020 8.58 21.20 -37.57
N PRO A 1021 9.74 21.10 -38.24
CA PRO A 1021 10.95 20.61 -37.61
C PRO A 1021 11.34 21.49 -36.39
N PRO A 1022 11.99 20.92 -35.36
CA PRO A 1022 12.52 21.70 -34.24
C PRO A 1022 13.51 22.77 -34.70
N HIS A 1023 13.61 23.86 -33.94
CA HIS A 1023 14.42 25.04 -34.24
C HIS A 1023 15.90 24.91 -33.84
#